data_AF-A4CCN8-F1
#
_entry.id   AF-A4CCN8-F1
#
_cell.length_a   1.000
_cell.length_b   1.000
_cell.length_c   1.000
_cell.angle_alpha   90.00
_cell.angle_beta   90.00
_cell.angle_gamma   90.00
#
_symmetry.space_group_name_H-M   'P 1'
#
loop_
_entity.id
_entity.type
_entity.pdbx_description
1 polymer ?
#
loop_
_entity_poly.entity_id
_entity_poly.type
_entity_poly.pdbx_seq_one_letter_code
_entity_poly.pdbx_strand_id
1 'polypeptide(L)'
;MELHMKSIFYWFLLSVPCFSSIALAQEKDTSAVVISGGISLGVYEAGLNHVIVKTMNSEHKYLIPSKMDVKKLPKMNVTTGSSAGAINSIASAISSCIKYDKYSQTLFDNIFRDIWIGVGLDNLMPVDYSKYDGLSLGGVSANNEKQKIVDSIFSRTVFEEPIDKLRNMFETGQAKKDCNIIVGIMVTLARPNEIQLELNNNTSATIREQSYAIPIRLISVPDIDGAYRLAFEALSDEELPWSLIDTSNRKYIQLPSHAGRIPFDSVIRAGLASSAFPGAFGPITLNYCFYDKAQTAKKYCHKDNALKGMFIDGGYFNNIPIGLAAELMSTFNERGDIGSFVFIDPDNTNRPSDPKEYEQQSNLTEAQKLEKEQKEQKETSLTLMNQLKNILPGIGTLRKRDLQNDLNLYFAVNKKSQRSYSPTVRNPYLTGNFLGAFGAFFDPSFREYDYVAGVYDGMRFVSQQLCADELSDNIKTKCEVDTFRQVLSQVTEGVSTSKESELIYLRDFNALVGAFLNDDFASCVNAQKCSEENSPWLEVINSLYDKNYSSKTYLVFLAIHETGDKKIDDFLNNYTAEYISYRDGKDSSIMVSDQLNYMMFRRDFWRTLIVKRATQRLIYLERENRGGFNKLLSGAYILIPPDSFASENIGNVRPHDQSSLLISLAPDQFGLDAVQTGIVVAWSQEPNFRATGTYNGNFEFGMSLHMQIKDKSDDRVDFVNAWVGTRFHRPSTFYSSWGGSLSVNRNISNTDNFGNKVLLGGEINFGFLSDKIRFSIGTRDILSDYGGEDWSVKLMFTNIDDLIWAFK
;
A
#
# COMPACT_ATOMS: atom_id res chain seq x y z
N MET A 1 -49.71 -34.19 74.86
CA MET A 1 -49.82 -34.66 73.47
C MET A 1 -49.45 -33.49 72.54
N GLU A 2 -48.22 -32.98 72.67
CA GLU A 2 -47.82 -31.68 72.09
C GLU A 2 -46.29 -31.58 71.92
N LEU A 3 -45.63 -32.71 71.58
CA LEU A 3 -44.17 -32.74 71.37
C LEU A 3 -43.71 -33.55 70.14
N HIS A 4 -44.64 -34.13 69.36
CA HIS A 4 -44.29 -34.88 68.15
C HIS A 4 -44.60 -34.17 66.82
N MET A 5 -45.15 -32.95 66.84
CA MET A 5 -45.58 -32.26 65.61
C MET A 5 -44.64 -31.12 65.13
N LYS A 6 -43.53 -30.84 65.85
CA LYS A 6 -42.56 -29.80 65.45
C LYS A 6 -41.30 -30.32 64.75
N SER A 7 -41.04 -31.64 64.75
CA SER A 7 -39.82 -32.21 64.13
C SER A 7 -39.97 -32.46 62.62
N ILE A 8 -41.20 -32.69 62.13
CA ILE A 8 -41.43 -33.02 60.71
C ILE A 8 -41.38 -31.75 59.81
N PHE A 9 -41.63 -30.56 60.35
CA PHE A 9 -41.58 -29.32 59.57
C PHE A 9 -40.17 -28.79 59.33
N TYR A 10 -39.19 -29.15 60.19
CA TYR A 10 -37.80 -28.70 60.04
C TYR A 10 -36.98 -29.55 59.06
N TRP A 11 -37.40 -30.79 58.77
CA TRP A 11 -36.73 -31.62 57.78
C TRP A 11 -37.13 -31.30 56.33
N PHE A 12 -38.32 -30.71 56.11
CA PHE A 12 -38.79 -30.36 54.76
C PHE A 12 -38.25 -29.02 54.23
N LEU A 13 -37.73 -28.14 55.11
CA LEU A 13 -37.17 -26.83 54.73
C LEU A 13 -35.64 -26.84 54.52
N LEU A 14 -34.96 -27.95 54.79
CA LEU A 14 -33.50 -28.11 54.63
C LEU A 14 -33.11 -29.00 53.44
N SER A 15 -34.07 -29.48 52.64
CA SER A 15 -33.84 -30.31 51.45
C SER A 15 -34.35 -29.68 50.16
N VAL A 16 -34.46 -28.35 50.09
CA VAL A 16 -34.51 -27.66 48.80
C VAL A 16 -33.06 -27.58 48.32
N PRO A 17 -32.63 -28.40 47.35
CA PRO A 17 -31.38 -28.10 46.66
C PRO A 17 -31.56 -26.69 46.12
N CYS A 18 -30.72 -25.78 46.63
CA CYS A 18 -30.40 -24.54 45.96
C CYS A 18 -29.99 -24.98 44.55
N PHE A 19 -30.94 -24.96 43.60
CA PHE A 19 -30.61 -24.89 42.19
C PHE A 19 -29.98 -23.51 42.04
N SER A 20 -28.69 -23.48 42.40
CA SER A 20 -27.71 -22.56 41.88
C SER A 20 -28.10 -22.31 40.44
N SER A 21 -28.34 -21.05 40.12
CA SER A 21 -28.43 -20.51 38.79
C SER A 21 -27.68 -21.41 37.80
N ILE A 22 -28.42 -22.22 37.05
CA ILE A 22 -27.92 -22.71 35.77
C ILE A 22 -27.85 -21.42 34.95
N ALA A 23 -26.73 -20.71 35.08
CA ALA A 23 -26.28 -19.82 34.06
C ALA A 23 -26.19 -20.71 32.83
N LEU A 24 -27.22 -20.67 32.00
CA LEU A 24 -27.14 -21.07 30.61
C LEU A 24 -25.90 -20.35 30.09
N ALA A 25 -24.80 -21.10 29.94
CA ALA A 25 -23.64 -20.67 29.19
C ALA A 25 -24.17 -20.43 27.77
N GLN A 26 -24.55 -19.18 27.51
CA GLN A 26 -25.17 -18.78 26.26
C GLN A 26 -24.08 -18.88 25.18
N GLU A 27 -24.24 -19.82 24.26
CA GLU A 27 -23.26 -20.13 23.20
C GLU A 27 -22.89 -18.84 22.45
N LYS A 28 -21.67 -18.36 22.66
CA LYS A 28 -21.02 -17.26 21.91
C LYS A 28 -20.60 -17.78 20.53
N ASP A 29 -21.54 -18.28 19.74
CA ASP A 29 -21.19 -19.00 18.50
C ASP A 29 -20.93 -18.08 17.31
N THR A 30 -21.22 -16.78 17.43
CA THR A 30 -21.08 -15.81 16.33
C THR A 30 -19.86 -14.90 16.46
N SER A 31 -19.13 -14.74 15.37
CA SER A 31 -18.01 -13.79 15.30
C SER A 31 -17.97 -12.94 14.03
N ALA A 32 -17.39 -11.75 14.20
CA ALA A 32 -17.06 -10.83 13.13
C ALA A 32 -15.54 -10.70 12.98
N VAL A 33 -15.06 -10.72 11.75
CA VAL A 33 -13.68 -10.34 11.40
C VAL A 33 -13.71 -8.99 10.69
N VAL A 34 -13.19 -7.97 11.38
CA VAL A 34 -13.10 -6.59 10.91
C VAL A 34 -11.69 -6.34 10.42
N ILE A 35 -11.54 -5.86 9.19
CA ILE A 35 -10.24 -5.63 8.55
C ILE A 35 -10.14 -4.15 8.20
N SER A 36 -9.13 -3.48 8.76
CA SER A 36 -8.83 -2.10 8.39
C SER A 36 -8.47 -1.96 6.90
N GLY A 37 -8.42 -0.73 6.40
CA GLY A 37 -7.75 -0.50 5.13
C GLY A 37 -6.27 -0.17 5.30
N GLY A 38 -5.43 -0.67 4.40
CA GLY A 38 -4.02 -0.31 4.36
C GLY A 38 -3.39 -0.73 3.05
N ILE A 39 -3.28 0.21 2.11
CA ILE A 39 -2.77 0.07 0.72
C ILE A 39 -1.93 -1.20 0.47
N SER A 40 -0.63 -1.19 0.77
CA SER A 40 0.25 -2.37 0.64
C SER A 40 0.35 -3.18 1.94
N LEU A 41 -0.17 -2.65 3.05
CA LEU A 41 -0.34 -3.39 4.32
C LEU A 41 -1.36 -4.54 4.18
N GLY A 42 -2.17 -4.53 3.13
CA GLY A 42 -3.03 -5.64 2.72
C GLY A 42 -2.28 -6.98 2.62
N VAL A 43 -0.97 -6.95 2.35
CA VAL A 43 -0.09 -8.13 2.34
C VAL A 43 0.04 -8.75 3.74
N TYR A 44 0.28 -7.92 4.76
CA TYR A 44 0.33 -8.34 6.16
C TYR A 44 -1.05 -8.83 6.63
N GLU A 45 -2.10 -8.06 6.33
CA GLU A 45 -3.47 -8.43 6.65
C GLU A 45 -3.84 -9.79 6.02
N ALA A 46 -3.36 -10.08 4.81
CA ALA A 46 -3.58 -11.36 4.13
C ALA A 46 -2.92 -12.54 4.86
N GLY A 47 -1.67 -12.40 5.29
CA GLY A 47 -1.00 -13.44 6.08
C GLY A 47 -1.70 -13.72 7.41
N LEU A 48 -2.16 -12.67 8.08
CA LEU A 48 -2.89 -12.79 9.33
C LEU A 48 -4.29 -13.41 9.14
N ASN A 49 -5.02 -12.97 8.10
CA ASN A 49 -6.31 -13.56 7.73
C ASN A 49 -6.20 -15.04 7.38
N HIS A 50 -5.14 -15.45 6.68
CA HIS A 50 -4.91 -16.86 6.35
C HIS A 50 -4.95 -17.74 7.60
N VAL A 51 -4.24 -17.34 8.67
CA VAL A 51 -4.20 -18.11 9.92
C VAL A 51 -5.54 -18.06 10.66
N ILE A 52 -6.16 -16.88 10.77
CA ILE A 52 -7.44 -16.71 11.48
C ILE A 52 -8.55 -17.52 10.81
N VAL A 53 -8.73 -17.36 9.50
CA VAL A 53 -9.75 -18.07 8.73
C VAL A 53 -9.52 -19.57 8.76
N LYS A 54 -8.26 -20.03 8.64
CA LYS A 54 -7.93 -21.45 8.73
C LYS A 54 -8.29 -22.04 10.09
N THR A 55 -8.02 -21.31 11.17
CA THR A 55 -8.31 -21.78 12.54
C THR A 55 -9.80 -21.73 12.88
N MET A 56 -10.54 -20.71 12.42
CA MET A 56 -11.99 -20.58 12.66
C MET A 56 -12.85 -21.64 11.92
N ASN A 57 -12.24 -22.39 11.00
CA ASN A 57 -12.94 -23.30 10.13
C ASN A 57 -13.19 -24.66 10.81
N SER A 58 -14.45 -25.07 10.94
CA SER A 58 -14.85 -26.20 11.80
C SER A 58 -14.47 -27.60 11.32
N GLU A 59 -13.90 -27.77 10.12
CA GLU A 59 -13.39 -29.08 9.66
C GLU A 59 -12.10 -29.49 10.41
N HIS A 60 -11.57 -28.56 11.20
CA HIS A 60 -10.31 -28.62 11.91
C HIS A 60 -10.50 -28.75 13.44
N LYS A 61 -11.54 -29.48 13.90
CA LYS A 61 -11.80 -29.68 15.34
C LYS A 61 -10.67 -30.41 16.10
N TYR A 62 -9.76 -31.06 15.38
CA TYR A 62 -8.58 -31.73 15.92
C TYR A 62 -7.37 -30.79 16.12
N LEU A 63 -7.49 -29.50 15.75
CA LEU A 63 -6.41 -28.51 15.93
C LEU A 63 -6.28 -27.97 17.36
N ILE A 64 -7.18 -28.38 18.26
CA ILE A 64 -7.23 -27.94 19.65
C ILE A 64 -6.78 -29.13 20.51
N PRO A 65 -5.86 -28.94 21.48
CA PRO A 65 -5.41 -30.03 22.35
C PRO A 65 -6.60 -30.82 22.87
N SER A 66 -6.51 -32.15 22.96
CA SER A 66 -7.62 -33.03 23.41
C SER A 66 -8.17 -32.74 24.81
N LYS A 67 -7.59 -31.77 25.53
CA LYS A 67 -8.03 -31.22 26.83
C LYS A 67 -8.65 -29.82 26.76
N MET A 68 -8.64 -29.15 25.61
CA MET A 68 -9.25 -27.84 25.40
C MET A 68 -10.59 -27.99 24.69
N ASP A 69 -11.60 -27.30 25.20
CA ASP A 69 -12.94 -27.34 24.63
C ASP A 69 -12.95 -26.66 23.25
N VAL A 70 -13.21 -27.44 22.20
CA VAL A 70 -13.27 -27.01 20.80
C VAL A 70 -14.33 -25.91 20.57
N LYS A 71 -15.22 -25.72 21.53
CA LYS A 71 -16.24 -24.65 21.57
C LYS A 71 -15.70 -23.21 21.72
N LYS A 72 -14.38 -22.99 21.80
CA LYS A 72 -13.82 -21.65 22.10
C LYS A 72 -13.64 -20.70 20.92
N LEU A 73 -13.48 -21.18 19.69
CA LEU A 73 -13.37 -20.28 18.53
C LEU A 73 -14.71 -20.17 17.78
N PRO A 74 -15.38 -19.00 17.82
CA PRO A 74 -16.67 -18.80 17.19
C PRO A 74 -16.59 -18.87 15.66
N LYS A 75 -17.63 -19.43 15.03
CA LYS A 75 -17.77 -19.44 13.57
C LYS A 75 -17.81 -18.01 13.05
N MET A 76 -17.08 -17.74 11.97
CA MET A 76 -17.16 -16.43 11.32
C MET A 76 -18.52 -16.28 10.62
N ASN A 77 -19.29 -15.28 11.05
CA ASN A 77 -20.60 -14.94 10.51
C ASN A 77 -20.59 -13.61 9.76
N VAL A 78 -19.71 -12.71 10.15
CA VAL A 78 -19.58 -11.38 9.53
C VAL A 78 -18.12 -11.13 9.19
N THR A 79 -17.85 -10.52 8.04
CA THR A 79 -16.56 -9.92 7.76
C THR A 79 -16.74 -8.57 7.11
N THR A 80 -15.97 -7.57 7.53
CA THR A 80 -16.11 -6.21 7.03
C THR A 80 -14.77 -5.58 6.73
N GLY A 81 -14.70 -4.81 5.66
CA GLY A 81 -13.45 -4.19 5.24
C GLY A 81 -13.61 -2.88 4.47
N SER A 82 -12.54 -2.11 4.47
CA SER A 82 -12.35 -0.87 3.71
C SER A 82 -11.00 -0.92 2.99
N SER A 83 -10.86 -0.26 1.83
CA SER A 83 -9.62 -0.30 1.04
C SER A 83 -9.14 -1.74 0.75
N ALA A 84 -7.85 -2.02 0.96
CA ALA A 84 -7.27 -3.37 0.92
C ALA A 84 -8.03 -4.39 1.79
N GLY A 85 -8.53 -3.98 2.96
CA GLY A 85 -9.30 -4.82 3.86
C GLY A 85 -10.62 -5.33 3.26
N ALA A 86 -11.22 -4.61 2.31
CA ALA A 86 -12.42 -5.10 1.62
C ALA A 86 -12.10 -6.30 0.70
N ILE A 87 -10.95 -6.27 0.02
CA ILE A 87 -10.48 -7.40 -0.79
C ILE A 87 -10.23 -8.60 0.13
N ASN A 88 -9.50 -8.39 1.22
CA ASN A 88 -9.25 -9.43 2.21
C ASN A 88 -10.54 -9.94 2.86
N SER A 89 -11.57 -9.11 3.07
CA SER A 89 -12.88 -9.53 3.60
C SER A 89 -13.62 -10.46 2.65
N ILE A 90 -13.64 -10.14 1.34
CA ILE A 90 -14.25 -11.00 0.32
C ILE A 90 -13.50 -12.35 0.27
N ALA A 91 -12.16 -12.31 0.27
CA ALA A 91 -11.33 -13.51 0.28
C ALA A 91 -11.56 -14.36 1.55
N SER A 92 -11.69 -13.73 2.71
CA SER A 92 -12.00 -14.39 4.00
C SER A 92 -13.35 -15.09 3.96
N ALA A 93 -14.40 -14.42 3.45
CA ALA A 93 -15.74 -15.02 3.34
C ALA A 93 -15.75 -16.25 2.42
N ILE A 94 -15.18 -16.13 1.21
CA ILE A 94 -15.13 -17.23 0.25
C ILE A 94 -14.31 -18.39 0.82
N SER A 95 -13.10 -18.11 1.35
CA SER A 95 -12.21 -19.15 1.90
C SER A 95 -12.83 -19.87 3.09
N SER A 96 -13.61 -19.17 3.93
CA SER A 96 -14.34 -19.77 5.05
C SER A 96 -15.46 -20.71 4.60
N CYS A 97 -16.07 -20.45 3.44
CA CYS A 97 -17.16 -21.28 2.92
C CYS A 97 -16.72 -22.45 2.03
N ILE A 98 -15.49 -22.49 1.52
CA ILE A 98 -15.00 -23.58 0.65
C ILE A 98 -14.41 -24.74 1.47
N LYS A 99 -14.57 -25.98 1.00
CA LYS A 99 -13.93 -27.17 1.54
C LYS A 99 -12.45 -27.27 1.12
N TYR A 100 -11.59 -27.74 2.03
CA TYR A 100 -10.14 -27.78 1.84
C TYR A 100 -9.63 -28.91 0.95
N ASP A 101 -10.42 -29.95 0.72
CA ASP A 101 -10.04 -31.14 -0.05
C ASP A 101 -9.76 -30.87 -1.54
N LYS A 102 -10.25 -29.75 -2.09
CA LYS A 102 -10.13 -29.41 -3.52
C LYS A 102 -9.20 -28.22 -3.83
N TYR A 103 -8.89 -27.38 -2.85
CA TYR A 103 -7.98 -26.24 -3.01
C TYR A 103 -6.90 -26.28 -1.94
N SER A 104 -5.65 -26.30 -2.39
CA SER A 104 -4.49 -26.08 -1.53
C SER A 104 -4.67 -24.75 -0.78
N GLN A 105 -4.50 -24.82 0.53
CA GLN A 105 -4.49 -23.70 1.47
C GLN A 105 -3.26 -23.86 2.37
N THR A 106 -2.15 -24.19 1.71
CA THR A 106 -0.84 -24.27 2.35
C THR A 106 -0.30 -22.86 2.56
N LEU A 107 0.77 -22.74 3.34
CA LEU A 107 1.44 -21.46 3.57
C LEU A 107 1.79 -20.69 2.28
N PHE A 108 2.21 -21.40 1.22
CA PHE A 108 2.70 -20.79 -0.02
C PHE A 108 1.71 -20.85 -1.20
N ASP A 109 0.63 -21.61 -1.07
CA ASP A 109 -0.43 -21.71 -2.07
C ASP A 109 -1.77 -21.55 -1.37
N ASN A 110 -2.21 -20.30 -1.29
CA ASN A 110 -3.51 -19.89 -0.78
C ASN A 110 -3.88 -18.52 -1.37
N ILE A 111 -5.19 -18.27 -1.45
CA ILE A 111 -5.71 -17.08 -2.11
C ILE A 111 -5.28 -15.76 -1.45
N PHE A 112 -5.05 -15.75 -0.14
CA PHE A 112 -4.61 -14.54 0.56
C PHE A 112 -3.23 -14.12 0.09
N ARG A 113 -2.28 -15.05 -0.02
CA ARG A 113 -0.95 -14.76 -0.57
C ARG A 113 -1.02 -14.37 -2.05
N ASP A 114 -1.77 -15.12 -2.85
CA ASP A 114 -1.80 -14.95 -4.31
C ASP A 114 -2.32 -13.59 -4.75
N ILE A 115 -3.29 -13.02 -4.03
CA ILE A 115 -3.83 -11.68 -4.30
C ILE A 115 -2.74 -10.62 -4.27
N TRP A 116 -1.77 -10.76 -3.36
CA TRP A 116 -0.83 -9.69 -3.03
C TRP A 116 0.58 -9.92 -3.54
N ILE A 117 1.05 -11.16 -3.61
CA ILE A 117 2.47 -11.44 -3.85
C ILE A 117 2.95 -10.99 -5.25
N GLY A 118 2.07 -11.04 -6.25
CA GLY A 118 2.35 -10.55 -7.60
C GLY A 118 2.27 -9.03 -7.76
N VAL A 119 1.79 -8.28 -6.76
CA VAL A 119 1.51 -6.85 -6.85
C VAL A 119 2.80 -6.03 -6.66
N GLY A 120 3.59 -5.93 -7.73
CA GLY A 120 4.82 -5.13 -7.77
C GLY A 120 4.64 -3.79 -8.50
N LEU A 121 5.53 -2.83 -8.22
CA LEU A 121 5.49 -1.51 -8.81
C LEU A 121 5.60 -1.53 -10.34
N ASP A 122 6.34 -2.48 -10.92
CA ASP A 122 6.45 -2.63 -12.37
C ASP A 122 5.16 -3.12 -13.03
N ASN A 123 4.34 -3.89 -12.30
CA ASN A 123 3.02 -4.32 -12.73
C ASN A 123 1.97 -3.23 -12.52
N LEU A 124 2.13 -2.42 -11.46
CA LEU A 124 1.27 -1.28 -11.18
C LEU A 124 1.56 -0.11 -12.13
N MET A 125 2.82 0.16 -12.46
CA MET A 125 3.22 1.22 -13.39
C MET A 125 3.92 0.65 -14.63
N PRO A 126 3.25 -0.15 -15.46
CA PRO A 126 3.87 -0.75 -16.64
C PRO A 126 4.31 0.33 -17.62
N VAL A 127 5.44 0.09 -18.28
CA VAL A 127 5.95 0.97 -19.35
C VAL A 127 5.08 0.88 -20.60
N ASP A 128 4.51 -0.30 -20.86
CA ASP A 128 3.54 -0.51 -21.93
C ASP A 128 2.15 0.01 -21.52
N TYR A 129 1.71 1.10 -22.14
CA TYR A 129 0.43 1.72 -21.81
C TYR A 129 -0.79 0.87 -22.13
N SER A 130 -0.67 -0.11 -23.04
CA SER A 130 -1.77 -1.04 -23.32
C SER A 130 -2.13 -1.89 -22.09
N LYS A 131 -1.19 -2.07 -21.16
CA LYS A 131 -1.42 -2.76 -19.88
C LYS A 131 -2.22 -1.94 -18.87
N TYR A 132 -2.59 -0.69 -19.18
CA TYR A 132 -3.55 0.11 -18.41
C TYR A 132 -4.97 0.05 -18.96
N ASP A 133 -5.20 -0.69 -20.05
CA ASP A 133 -6.56 -0.96 -20.55
C ASP A 133 -7.41 -1.75 -19.54
N GLY A 134 -6.79 -2.22 -18.45
CA GLY A 134 -7.42 -2.58 -17.18
C GLY A 134 -8.19 -3.89 -17.20
N LEU A 135 -8.80 -4.19 -16.05
CA LEU A 135 -9.53 -5.43 -15.83
C LEU A 135 -10.88 -5.43 -16.57
N SER A 136 -11.20 -6.57 -17.20
CA SER A 136 -12.49 -6.77 -17.86
C SER A 136 -13.48 -7.47 -16.93
N LEU A 137 -14.40 -6.70 -16.33
CA LEU A 137 -15.38 -7.20 -15.37
C LEU A 137 -16.82 -6.89 -15.81
N GLY A 138 -17.77 -7.80 -15.58
CA GLY A 138 -19.20 -7.57 -15.73
C GLY A 138 -19.77 -6.66 -14.63
N GLY A 139 -21.09 -6.51 -14.52
CA GLY A 139 -21.74 -5.84 -13.39
C GLY A 139 -22.20 -4.40 -13.63
N VAL A 140 -21.90 -3.81 -14.79
CA VAL A 140 -22.30 -2.42 -15.16
C VAL A 140 -23.30 -2.38 -16.32
N SER A 141 -23.24 -3.33 -17.26
CA SER A 141 -24.16 -3.41 -18.41
C SER A 141 -25.44 -4.21 -18.10
N ALA A 142 -26.56 -3.88 -18.74
CA ALA A 142 -27.85 -4.59 -18.74
C ALA A 142 -27.73 -6.10 -19.02
N ASN A 143 -26.75 -6.51 -19.82
CA ASN A 143 -26.49 -7.91 -20.17
C ASN A 143 -25.37 -8.56 -19.34
N ASN A 144 -24.85 -7.85 -18.34
CA ASN A 144 -23.66 -8.25 -17.59
C ASN A 144 -22.38 -8.38 -18.45
N GLU A 145 -22.36 -7.73 -19.62
CA GLU A 145 -21.18 -7.68 -20.49
C GLU A 145 -19.97 -7.12 -19.74
N LYS A 146 -18.82 -7.75 -19.94
CA LYS A 146 -17.57 -7.31 -19.34
C LYS A 146 -17.16 -5.96 -19.94
N GLN A 147 -16.84 -5.02 -19.06
CA GLN A 147 -16.32 -3.70 -19.43
C GLN A 147 -14.92 -3.53 -18.85
N LYS A 148 -14.01 -3.03 -19.69
CA LYS A 148 -12.68 -2.60 -19.27
C LYS A 148 -12.80 -1.47 -18.25
N ILE A 149 -12.11 -1.62 -17.13
CA ILE A 149 -11.98 -0.59 -16.09
C ILE A 149 -10.81 0.30 -16.48
N VAL A 150 -11.03 1.60 -16.62
CA VAL A 150 -9.95 2.55 -16.90
C VAL A 150 -9.22 2.88 -15.60
N ASP A 151 -7.91 2.66 -15.60
CA ASP A 151 -7.04 2.89 -14.44
C ASP A 151 -6.32 4.24 -14.49
N SER A 152 -5.92 4.72 -13.30
CA SER A 152 -5.21 6.00 -13.12
C SER A 152 -3.70 5.81 -13.24
N ILE A 153 -2.92 6.19 -12.22
CA ILE A 153 -1.47 6.04 -12.19
C ILE A 153 -1.06 4.57 -12.10
N PHE A 154 -1.84 3.76 -11.37
CA PHE A 154 -1.60 2.33 -11.18
C PHE A 154 -2.62 1.50 -11.95
N SER A 155 -2.13 0.51 -12.70
CA SER A 155 -2.90 -0.51 -13.37
C SER A 155 -3.35 -1.60 -12.40
N ARG A 156 -4.57 -2.10 -12.58
CA ARG A 156 -5.14 -3.23 -11.85
C ARG A 156 -5.02 -4.56 -12.59
N THR A 157 -4.42 -4.60 -13.77
CA THR A 157 -4.29 -5.85 -14.55
C THR A 157 -3.55 -6.96 -13.79
N VAL A 158 -2.68 -6.60 -12.86
CA VAL A 158 -2.00 -7.54 -11.96
C VAL A 158 -2.96 -8.40 -11.11
N PHE A 159 -4.20 -7.94 -10.89
CA PHE A 159 -5.21 -8.67 -10.12
C PHE A 159 -6.03 -9.66 -10.97
N GLU A 160 -5.82 -9.74 -12.29
CA GLU A 160 -6.61 -10.60 -13.18
C GLU A 160 -6.53 -12.08 -12.77
N GLU A 161 -5.31 -12.61 -12.63
CA GLU A 161 -5.08 -14.00 -12.23
C GLU A 161 -5.63 -14.32 -10.82
N PRO A 162 -5.38 -13.52 -9.77
CA PRO A 162 -6.00 -13.76 -8.47
C PRO A 162 -7.53 -13.68 -8.48
N ILE A 163 -8.12 -12.76 -9.25
CA ILE A 163 -9.58 -12.66 -9.40
C ILE A 163 -10.14 -13.92 -10.06
N ASP A 164 -9.47 -14.45 -11.07
CA ASP A 164 -9.88 -15.69 -11.72
C ASP A 164 -9.71 -16.91 -10.82
N LYS A 165 -8.66 -16.96 -10.00
CA LYS A 165 -8.52 -18.00 -8.95
C LYS A 165 -9.67 -17.91 -7.94
N LEU A 166 -10.00 -16.70 -7.47
CA LEU A 166 -11.12 -16.49 -6.54
C LEU A 166 -12.48 -16.82 -7.18
N ARG A 167 -12.67 -16.49 -8.47
CA ARG A 167 -13.85 -16.88 -9.24
C ARG A 167 -13.98 -18.38 -9.32
N ASN A 168 -12.89 -19.08 -9.66
CA ASN A 168 -12.89 -20.54 -9.74
C ASN A 168 -13.26 -21.17 -8.40
N MET A 169 -12.74 -20.63 -7.28
CA MET A 169 -13.15 -21.04 -5.93
C MET A 169 -14.65 -20.81 -5.71
N PHE A 170 -15.19 -19.66 -6.12
CA PHE A 170 -16.61 -19.32 -5.95
C PHE A 170 -17.56 -20.18 -6.80
N GLU A 171 -17.27 -20.32 -8.10
CA GLU A 171 -18.16 -20.97 -9.07
C GLU A 171 -18.02 -22.50 -9.05
N THR A 172 -16.79 -23.00 -8.96
CA THR A 172 -16.49 -24.44 -9.14
C THR A 172 -16.04 -25.15 -7.85
N GLY A 173 -15.84 -24.38 -6.78
CA GLY A 173 -15.49 -24.93 -5.48
C GLY A 173 -16.66 -25.64 -4.82
N GLN A 174 -16.32 -26.65 -4.00
CA GLN A 174 -17.31 -27.33 -3.18
C GLN A 174 -17.50 -26.51 -1.91
N ALA A 175 -18.66 -25.88 -1.78
CA ALA A 175 -19.02 -25.14 -0.59
C ALA A 175 -19.35 -26.09 0.57
N LYS A 176 -19.10 -25.63 1.79
CA LYS A 176 -19.61 -26.25 3.01
C LYS A 176 -21.12 -26.09 3.06
N LYS A 177 -21.79 -27.13 3.53
CA LYS A 177 -23.24 -27.07 3.79
C LYS A 177 -23.50 -26.02 4.88
N ASP A 178 -24.57 -25.26 4.72
CA ASP A 178 -25.03 -24.23 5.67
C ASP A 178 -23.99 -23.11 5.91
N CYS A 179 -23.22 -22.75 4.88
CA CYS A 179 -22.43 -21.53 4.93
C CYS A 179 -23.35 -20.30 4.80
N ASN A 180 -23.19 -19.34 5.71
CA ASN A 180 -23.90 -18.08 5.71
C ASN A 180 -23.02 -17.02 6.37
N ILE A 181 -22.41 -16.16 5.55
CA ILE A 181 -21.51 -15.10 5.99
C ILE A 181 -21.97 -13.79 5.37
N ILE A 182 -22.05 -12.72 6.17
CA ILE A 182 -22.31 -11.38 5.67
C ILE A 182 -20.97 -10.66 5.46
N VAL A 183 -20.77 -10.14 4.25
CA VAL A 183 -19.64 -9.30 3.87
C VAL A 183 -20.10 -7.84 3.85
N GLY A 184 -19.46 -6.98 4.64
CA GLY A 184 -19.69 -5.54 4.64
C GLY A 184 -18.54 -4.79 3.99
N ILE A 185 -18.81 -4.11 2.87
CA ILE A 185 -17.79 -3.35 2.13
C ILE A 185 -18.06 -1.85 2.31
N MET A 186 -17.08 -1.10 2.80
CA MET A 186 -17.15 0.37 2.81
C MET A 186 -16.80 0.92 1.43
N VAL A 187 -17.56 1.88 0.93
CA VAL A 187 -17.28 2.58 -0.33
C VAL A 187 -17.52 4.08 -0.19
N THR A 188 -16.81 4.88 -0.97
CA THR A 188 -16.97 6.34 -0.98
C THR A 188 -17.46 6.81 -2.34
N LEU A 189 -18.60 7.50 -2.41
CA LEU A 189 -19.11 8.09 -3.65
C LEU A 189 -18.22 9.30 -4.03
N ALA A 190 -17.67 9.28 -5.24
CA ALA A 190 -16.70 10.29 -5.70
C ALA A 190 -17.29 11.70 -5.74
N ARG A 191 -18.60 11.81 -5.99
CA ARG A 191 -19.35 13.07 -5.89
C ARG A 191 -20.31 12.96 -4.70
N PRO A 192 -20.33 13.93 -3.78
CA PRO A 192 -21.27 13.93 -2.68
C PRO A 192 -22.72 13.87 -3.16
N ASN A 193 -23.51 13.07 -2.46
CA ASN A 193 -24.96 13.12 -2.56
C ASN A 193 -25.47 14.18 -1.58
N GLU A 194 -26.36 15.06 -2.02
CA GLU A 194 -26.95 16.08 -1.16
C GLU A 194 -28.23 15.52 -0.53
N ILE A 195 -28.21 15.36 0.79
CA ILE A 195 -29.34 14.83 1.56
C ILE A 195 -29.94 16.00 2.35
N GLN A 196 -31.26 16.16 2.26
CA GLN A 196 -31.98 17.09 3.14
C GLN A 196 -32.35 16.38 4.43
N LEU A 197 -31.87 16.91 5.55
CA LEU A 197 -32.29 16.52 6.89
C LEU A 197 -33.36 17.48 7.38
N GLU A 198 -34.56 16.97 7.63
CA GLU A 198 -35.59 17.73 8.34
C GLU A 198 -35.26 17.75 9.83
N LEU A 199 -34.93 18.93 10.36
CA LEU A 199 -34.63 19.11 11.79
C LEU A 199 -35.92 19.33 12.60
N ASN A 200 -36.93 19.94 11.95
CA ASN A 200 -38.29 20.16 12.46
C ASN A 200 -39.20 20.58 11.28
N ASN A 201 -40.51 20.74 11.53
CA ASN A 201 -41.53 20.97 10.49
C ASN A 201 -41.27 22.15 9.53
N ASN A 202 -40.38 23.09 9.87
CA ASN A 202 -40.10 24.29 9.06
C ASN A 202 -38.60 24.52 8.79
N THR A 203 -37.70 23.61 9.16
CA THR A 203 -36.25 23.80 8.97
C THR A 203 -35.60 22.52 8.46
N SER A 204 -35.07 22.58 7.24
CA SER A 204 -34.21 21.55 6.69
C SER A 204 -32.77 22.02 6.62
N ALA A 205 -31.84 21.10 6.80
CA ALA A 205 -30.41 21.30 6.56
C ALA A 205 -29.95 20.36 5.45
N THR A 206 -29.25 20.89 4.45
CA THR A 206 -28.62 20.05 3.43
C THR A 206 -27.26 19.59 3.93
N ILE A 207 -27.07 18.28 4.01
CA ILE A 207 -25.77 17.65 4.28
C ILE A 207 -25.25 16.97 3.02
N ARG A 208 -23.94 16.78 2.97
CA ARG A 208 -23.24 16.10 1.87
C ARG A 208 -22.75 14.75 2.37
N GLU A 209 -23.30 13.68 1.81
CA GLU A 209 -22.93 12.31 2.17
C GLU A 209 -22.13 11.66 1.04
N GLN A 210 -21.05 10.99 1.42
CA GLN A 210 -20.16 10.28 0.51
C GLN A 210 -19.83 8.87 1.00
N SER A 211 -19.96 8.56 2.28
CA SER A 211 -19.62 7.26 2.84
C SER A 211 -20.83 6.34 2.85
N TYR A 212 -20.70 5.18 2.21
CA TYR A 212 -21.74 4.16 2.14
C TYR A 212 -21.17 2.79 2.47
N ALA A 213 -22.04 1.90 2.96
CA ALA A 213 -21.74 0.49 3.13
C ALA A 213 -22.56 -0.39 2.18
N ILE A 214 -21.94 -1.44 1.69
CA ILE A 214 -22.55 -2.46 0.83
C ILE A 214 -22.57 -3.77 1.62
N PRO A 215 -23.71 -4.14 2.23
CA PRO A 215 -23.86 -5.41 2.90
C PRO A 215 -24.28 -6.47 1.87
N ILE A 216 -23.56 -7.58 1.82
CA ILE A 216 -23.77 -8.70 0.89
C ILE A 216 -23.77 -9.99 1.68
N ARG A 217 -24.71 -10.90 1.41
CA ARG A 217 -24.70 -12.22 2.02
C ARG A 217 -24.07 -13.23 1.06
N LEU A 218 -23.12 -14.00 1.56
CA LEU A 218 -22.56 -15.19 0.93
C LEU A 218 -23.22 -16.44 1.53
N ILE A 219 -23.89 -17.23 0.70
CA ILE A 219 -24.51 -18.49 1.14
C ILE A 219 -24.05 -19.68 0.30
N SER A 220 -24.19 -20.87 0.88
CA SER A 220 -24.09 -22.14 0.15
C SER A 220 -25.47 -22.58 -0.37
N VAL A 221 -25.60 -22.86 -1.65
CA VAL A 221 -26.82 -23.38 -2.29
C VAL A 221 -26.59 -24.77 -2.87
N PRO A 222 -27.57 -25.69 -2.81
CA PRO A 222 -27.45 -26.99 -3.47
C PRO A 222 -27.51 -26.83 -5.00
N ASP A 223 -26.64 -27.56 -5.68
CA ASP A 223 -26.52 -27.63 -7.14
C ASP A 223 -27.11 -28.95 -7.65
N ILE A 224 -27.27 -29.06 -8.98
CA ILE A 224 -27.95 -30.19 -9.64
C ILE A 224 -27.23 -31.52 -9.38
N ASP A 225 -25.90 -31.49 -9.19
CA ASP A 225 -25.06 -32.64 -8.87
C ASP A 225 -25.09 -33.03 -7.37
N GLY A 226 -25.86 -32.31 -6.55
CA GLY A 226 -25.93 -32.49 -5.10
C GLY A 226 -24.75 -31.88 -4.33
N ALA A 227 -23.78 -31.26 -5.02
CA ALA A 227 -22.77 -30.44 -4.37
C ALA A 227 -23.39 -29.11 -3.91
N TYR A 228 -22.74 -28.45 -2.96
CA TYR A 228 -23.10 -27.08 -2.60
C TYR A 228 -22.17 -26.10 -3.32
N ARG A 229 -22.73 -25.01 -3.84
CA ARG A 229 -22.03 -23.92 -4.52
C ARG A 229 -22.21 -22.61 -3.77
N LEU A 230 -21.32 -21.67 -3.99
CA LEU A 230 -21.45 -20.34 -3.40
C LEU A 230 -22.35 -19.45 -4.23
N ALA A 231 -23.09 -18.59 -3.55
CA ALA A 231 -23.92 -17.59 -4.19
C ALA A 231 -24.00 -16.33 -3.32
N PHE A 232 -23.96 -15.17 -3.97
CA PHE A 232 -24.18 -13.89 -3.30
C PHE A 232 -25.64 -13.46 -3.38
N GLU A 233 -26.17 -12.91 -2.30
CA GLU A 233 -27.51 -12.35 -2.18
C GLU A 233 -27.45 -10.95 -1.56
N ALA A 234 -28.41 -10.11 -1.92
CA ALA A 234 -28.66 -8.87 -1.17
C ALA A 234 -29.36 -9.22 0.14
N LEU A 235 -29.05 -8.48 1.22
CA LEU A 235 -29.82 -8.59 2.45
C LEU A 235 -31.22 -8.01 2.23
N SER A 236 -32.23 -8.67 2.79
CA SER A 236 -33.60 -8.18 2.74
C SER A 236 -33.87 -7.08 3.79
N ASP A 237 -34.94 -6.31 3.59
CA ASP A 237 -35.36 -5.26 4.52
C ASP A 237 -35.75 -5.80 5.92
N GLU A 238 -36.11 -7.08 6.01
CA GLU A 238 -36.39 -7.76 7.29
C GLU A 238 -35.10 -8.05 8.08
N GLU A 239 -33.98 -8.22 7.37
CA GLU A 239 -32.68 -8.61 7.94
C GLU A 239 -31.83 -7.40 8.31
N LEU A 240 -32.00 -6.28 7.60
CA LEU A 240 -31.50 -4.96 7.99
C LEU A 240 -32.69 -4.11 8.45
N PRO A 241 -33.23 -4.34 9.67
CA PRO A 241 -34.43 -3.65 10.11
C PRO A 241 -34.19 -2.14 10.10
N TRP A 242 -35.17 -1.38 9.59
CA TRP A 242 -35.10 0.08 9.48
C TRP A 242 -34.72 0.78 10.77
N SER A 243 -35.03 0.22 11.94
CA SER A 243 -34.59 0.78 13.23
C SER A 243 -33.07 0.89 13.34
N LEU A 244 -32.30 -0.03 12.76
CA LEU A 244 -30.84 0.06 12.68
C LEU A 244 -30.42 1.12 11.65
N ILE A 245 -31.08 1.17 10.49
CA ILE A 245 -30.77 2.15 9.44
C ILE A 245 -31.08 3.59 9.88
N ASP A 246 -32.17 3.81 10.63
CA ASP A 246 -32.60 5.13 11.15
C ASP A 246 -31.75 5.59 12.34
N THR A 247 -31.23 4.65 13.15
CA THR A 247 -30.39 4.97 14.33
C THR A 247 -28.90 4.97 14.03
N SER A 248 -28.47 4.26 13.00
CA SER A 248 -27.09 4.32 12.51
C SER A 248 -26.88 5.63 11.74
N ASN A 249 -25.76 6.30 11.98
CA ASN A 249 -25.32 7.41 11.13
C ASN A 249 -24.80 6.92 9.77
N ARG A 250 -24.89 5.63 9.47
CA ARG A 250 -24.33 5.02 8.26
C ARG A 250 -25.39 4.89 7.18
N LYS A 251 -25.02 5.18 5.94
CA LYS A 251 -25.87 4.96 4.77
C LYS A 251 -25.49 3.66 4.07
N TYR A 252 -26.49 2.94 3.58
CA TYR A 252 -26.31 1.67 2.89
C TYR A 252 -26.76 1.78 1.44
N ILE A 253 -26.10 1.04 0.56
CA ILE A 253 -26.52 0.83 -0.81
C ILE A 253 -26.53 -0.66 -1.14
N GLN A 254 -27.39 -1.05 -2.08
CA GLN A 254 -27.48 -2.41 -2.60
C GLN A 254 -26.86 -2.50 -3.99
N LEU A 255 -26.19 -3.61 -4.27
CA LEU A 255 -25.83 -3.98 -5.64
C LEU A 255 -27.05 -4.58 -6.36
N PRO A 256 -27.18 -4.37 -7.68
CA PRO A 256 -28.24 -4.98 -8.46
C PRO A 256 -28.22 -6.50 -8.37
N SER A 257 -29.40 -7.10 -8.22
CA SER A 257 -29.56 -8.54 -8.21
C SER A 257 -30.49 -9.01 -9.33
N HIS A 258 -30.27 -10.24 -9.79
CA HIS A 258 -31.13 -10.94 -10.73
C HIS A 258 -31.62 -12.22 -10.08
N ALA A 259 -32.94 -12.41 -9.99
CA ALA A 259 -33.54 -13.52 -9.24
C ALA A 259 -33.00 -13.65 -7.79
N GLY A 260 -32.77 -12.50 -7.11
CA GLY A 260 -32.24 -12.44 -5.75
C GLY A 260 -30.72 -12.66 -5.64
N ARG A 261 -30.02 -12.95 -6.74
CA ARG A 261 -28.58 -13.21 -6.77
C ARG A 261 -27.78 -12.01 -7.25
N ILE A 262 -26.67 -11.71 -6.57
CA ILE A 262 -25.71 -10.69 -7.00
C ILE A 262 -24.61 -11.38 -7.83
N PRO A 263 -24.29 -10.90 -9.05
CA PRO A 263 -23.19 -11.44 -9.84
C PRO A 263 -21.84 -11.29 -9.13
N PHE A 264 -20.96 -12.30 -9.25
CA PHE A 264 -19.60 -12.27 -8.68
C PHE A 264 -18.84 -11.00 -9.09
N ASP A 265 -18.88 -10.64 -10.38
CA ASP A 265 -18.19 -9.44 -10.90
C ASP A 265 -18.66 -8.14 -10.25
N SER A 266 -19.94 -8.05 -9.86
CA SER A 266 -20.47 -6.89 -9.15
C SER A 266 -19.86 -6.77 -7.75
N VAL A 267 -19.65 -7.90 -7.05
CA VAL A 267 -19.00 -7.92 -5.72
C VAL A 267 -17.51 -7.60 -5.84
N ILE A 268 -16.82 -8.15 -6.84
CA ILE A 268 -15.42 -7.80 -7.10
C ILE A 268 -15.27 -6.33 -7.46
N ARG A 269 -16.17 -5.78 -8.28
CA ARG A 269 -16.20 -4.33 -8.56
C ARG A 269 -16.40 -3.50 -7.29
N ALA A 270 -17.26 -3.93 -6.36
CA ALA A 270 -17.42 -3.25 -5.07
C ALA A 270 -16.14 -3.30 -4.23
N GLY A 271 -15.44 -4.44 -4.20
CA GLY A 271 -14.11 -4.56 -3.56
C GLY A 271 -13.08 -3.62 -4.19
N LEU A 272 -13.01 -3.56 -5.53
CA LEU A 272 -12.11 -2.67 -6.27
C LEU A 272 -12.49 -1.18 -6.12
N ALA A 273 -13.77 -0.86 -5.94
CA ALA A 273 -14.25 0.47 -5.63
C ALA A 273 -13.80 0.88 -4.23
N SER A 274 -13.95 -0.02 -3.26
CA SER A 274 -13.45 0.16 -1.90
C SER A 274 -11.94 0.37 -1.87
N SER A 275 -11.15 -0.27 -2.75
CA SER A 275 -9.69 -0.12 -2.83
C SER A 275 -9.19 0.92 -3.85
N ALA A 276 -10.08 1.74 -4.42
CA ALA A 276 -9.74 2.76 -5.41
C ALA A 276 -9.08 3.99 -4.79
N PHE A 277 -7.88 3.83 -4.22
CA PHE A 277 -7.13 4.90 -3.56
C PHE A 277 -6.90 6.09 -4.50
N PRO A 278 -7.43 7.29 -4.18
CA PRO A 278 -7.29 8.47 -5.03
C PRO A 278 -5.81 8.79 -5.31
N GLY A 279 -5.48 9.00 -6.58
CA GLY A 279 -4.12 9.28 -7.02
C GLY A 279 -3.27 8.06 -7.31
N ALA A 280 -3.64 6.86 -6.84
CA ALA A 280 -3.03 5.61 -7.30
C ALA A 280 -3.93 4.96 -8.34
N PHE A 281 -5.16 4.62 -7.96
CA PHE A 281 -6.07 3.87 -8.80
C PHE A 281 -7.25 4.71 -9.29
N GLY A 282 -7.79 4.38 -10.47
CA GLY A 282 -8.95 5.09 -11.02
C GLY A 282 -10.25 4.79 -10.25
N PRO A 283 -11.22 5.73 -10.22
CA PRO A 283 -12.53 5.48 -9.61
C PRO A 283 -13.26 4.35 -10.32
N ILE A 284 -14.03 3.56 -9.57
CA ILE A 284 -14.81 2.44 -10.11
C ILE A 284 -16.26 2.84 -10.24
N THR A 285 -16.82 2.55 -11.41
CA THR A 285 -18.26 2.72 -11.61
C THR A 285 -19.02 1.51 -11.08
N LEU A 286 -20.00 1.76 -10.22
CA LEU A 286 -20.96 0.77 -9.73
C LEU A 286 -22.37 1.16 -10.16
N ASN A 287 -23.17 0.14 -10.44
CA ASN A 287 -24.62 0.26 -10.41
C ASN A 287 -25.08 -0.04 -8.98
N TYR A 288 -26.01 0.75 -8.45
CA TYR A 288 -26.47 0.60 -7.07
C TYR A 288 -27.90 1.14 -6.87
N CYS A 289 -28.54 0.72 -5.79
CA CYS A 289 -29.77 1.33 -5.29
C CYS A 289 -29.55 1.82 -3.86
N PHE A 290 -30.19 2.92 -3.46
CA PHE A 290 -30.25 3.31 -2.06
C PHE A 290 -31.21 2.40 -1.29
N TYR A 291 -30.89 2.10 -0.03
CA TYR A 291 -31.90 1.60 0.90
C TYR A 291 -32.84 2.77 1.27
N ASP A 292 -34.03 2.84 0.64
CA ASP A 292 -35.06 3.86 0.91
C ASP A 292 -36.43 3.20 1.18
N LYS A 293 -37.13 3.67 2.23
CA LYS A 293 -38.49 3.27 2.62
C LYS A 293 -39.48 3.39 1.46
N ALA A 294 -39.30 4.31 0.51
CA ALA A 294 -40.20 4.50 -0.63
C ALA A 294 -40.02 3.48 -1.79
N GLN A 295 -38.86 2.81 -1.89
CA GLN A 295 -38.59 1.80 -2.95
C GLN A 295 -38.99 0.36 -2.55
N THR A 296 -39.43 0.16 -1.30
CA THR A 296 -39.77 -1.12 -0.64
C THR A 296 -40.89 -1.94 -1.31
N ALA A 297 -41.64 -1.38 -2.27
CA ALA A 297 -42.53 -2.19 -3.09
C ALA A 297 -41.77 -3.21 -3.98
N LYS A 298 -40.46 -3.03 -4.17
CA LYS A 298 -39.57 -3.97 -4.86
C LYS A 298 -38.56 -4.55 -3.86
N LYS A 299 -38.71 -5.83 -3.51
CA LYS A 299 -37.90 -6.59 -2.53
C LYS A 299 -36.38 -6.63 -2.84
N TYR A 300 -35.96 -6.19 -4.03
CA TYR A 300 -34.58 -6.26 -4.52
C TYR A 300 -34.22 -5.06 -5.39
N CYS A 301 -32.95 -4.62 -5.35
CA CYS A 301 -32.39 -3.69 -6.32
C CYS A 301 -32.42 -4.29 -7.73
N HIS A 302 -33.47 -3.97 -8.49
CA HIS A 302 -33.60 -4.37 -9.89
C HIS A 302 -32.73 -3.49 -10.78
N LYS A 303 -32.07 -4.13 -11.75
CA LYS A 303 -31.15 -3.50 -12.69
C LYS A 303 -31.71 -2.27 -13.41
N ASP A 304 -32.99 -2.32 -13.79
CA ASP A 304 -33.64 -1.23 -14.54
C ASP A 304 -33.84 0.04 -13.71
N ASN A 305 -33.75 -0.05 -12.38
CA ASN A 305 -33.88 1.09 -11.47
C ASN A 305 -32.55 1.43 -10.78
N ALA A 306 -31.46 0.76 -11.15
CA ALA A 306 -30.17 0.98 -10.54
C ALA A 306 -29.59 2.32 -11.00
N LEU A 307 -29.16 3.13 -10.03
CA LEU A 307 -28.37 4.32 -10.26
C LEU A 307 -26.95 3.93 -10.66
N LYS A 308 -26.28 4.80 -11.39
CA LYS A 308 -24.88 4.63 -11.78
C LYS A 308 -24.04 5.70 -11.09
N GLY A 309 -23.01 5.30 -10.36
CA GLY A 309 -22.14 6.20 -9.61
C GLY A 309 -20.68 5.80 -9.72
N MET A 310 -19.80 6.80 -9.63
CA MET A 310 -18.36 6.58 -9.50
C MET A 310 -17.99 6.56 -8.03
N PHE A 311 -17.23 5.55 -7.63
CA PHE A 311 -16.79 5.31 -6.26
C PHE A 311 -15.26 5.33 -6.19
N ILE A 312 -14.76 5.84 -5.08
CA ILE A 312 -13.35 5.86 -4.67
C ILE A 312 -13.22 5.11 -3.35
N ASP A 313 -11.98 5.02 -2.87
CA ASP A 313 -11.60 4.26 -1.66
C ASP A 313 -12.57 4.43 -0.48
N GLY A 314 -13.10 3.32 0.02
CA GLY A 314 -13.99 3.30 1.19
C GLY A 314 -13.31 3.77 2.47
N GLY A 315 -12.00 3.54 2.57
CA GLY A 315 -11.12 4.00 3.64
C GLY A 315 -10.84 5.50 3.61
N TYR A 316 -11.25 6.24 2.57
CA TYR A 316 -11.04 7.69 2.51
C TYR A 316 -11.64 8.41 3.73
N PHE A 317 -12.89 8.09 4.06
CA PHE A 317 -13.57 8.61 5.26
C PHE A 317 -13.57 7.63 6.42
N ASN A 318 -13.83 6.34 6.17
CA ASN A 318 -13.91 5.33 7.24
C ASN A 318 -13.07 4.10 6.89
N ASN A 319 -11.93 4.01 7.56
CA ASN A 319 -10.94 2.96 7.35
C ASN A 319 -11.02 1.81 8.36
N ILE A 320 -12.02 1.86 9.27
CA ILE A 320 -12.14 0.95 10.40
C ILE A 320 -13.63 0.58 10.55
N PRO A 321 -14.13 -0.39 9.77
CA PRO A 321 -15.56 -0.68 9.67
C PRO A 321 -16.13 -1.48 10.86
N ILE A 322 -15.66 -1.23 12.09
CA ILE A 322 -16.09 -1.99 13.26
C ILE A 322 -17.55 -1.73 13.64
N GLY A 323 -18.03 -0.48 13.52
CA GLY A 323 -19.44 -0.20 13.70
C GLY A 323 -20.31 -0.95 12.68
N LEU A 324 -19.81 -1.12 11.45
CA LEU A 324 -20.54 -1.84 10.39
C LEU A 324 -20.65 -3.32 10.77
N ALA A 325 -19.57 -3.91 11.27
CA ALA A 325 -19.60 -5.27 11.75
C ALA A 325 -20.58 -5.45 12.91
N ALA A 326 -20.62 -4.50 13.85
CA ALA A 326 -21.54 -4.55 14.99
C ALA A 326 -23.02 -4.46 14.55
N GLU A 327 -23.32 -3.61 13.58
CA GLU A 327 -24.63 -3.50 12.94
C GLU A 327 -25.01 -4.82 12.24
N LEU A 328 -24.13 -5.36 11.40
CA LEU A 328 -24.40 -6.59 10.65
C LEU A 328 -24.47 -7.84 11.55
N MET A 329 -23.77 -7.86 12.68
CA MET A 329 -23.85 -8.95 13.63
C MET A 329 -25.24 -9.08 14.26
N SER A 330 -25.97 -7.97 14.40
CA SER A 330 -27.34 -8.00 14.96
C SER A 330 -28.33 -8.79 14.10
N THR A 331 -28.00 -9.02 12.81
CA THR A 331 -28.83 -9.85 11.92
C THR A 331 -28.81 -11.35 12.29
N PHE A 332 -27.79 -11.80 13.02
CA PHE A 332 -27.66 -13.19 13.47
C PHE A 332 -28.17 -13.43 14.90
N ASN A 333 -28.39 -12.36 15.67
CA ASN A 333 -28.76 -12.46 17.07
C ASN A 333 -29.84 -11.44 17.41
N GLU A 334 -31.05 -11.90 17.73
CA GLU A 334 -32.21 -11.05 18.06
C GLU A 334 -31.95 -10.04 19.19
N ARG A 335 -30.95 -10.30 20.06
CA ARG A 335 -30.56 -9.36 21.11
C ARG A 335 -29.51 -8.34 20.67
N GLY A 336 -28.81 -8.55 19.55
CA GLY A 336 -27.73 -7.70 19.04
C GLY A 336 -26.48 -7.60 19.93
N ASP A 337 -26.57 -7.97 21.20
CA ASP A 337 -25.62 -7.64 22.27
C ASP A 337 -24.56 -8.72 22.54
N ILE A 338 -24.52 -9.82 21.78
CA ILE A 338 -23.58 -10.94 22.00
C ILE A 338 -22.86 -11.26 20.70
N GLY A 339 -21.53 -11.38 20.75
CA GLY A 339 -20.68 -11.78 19.63
C GLY A 339 -19.21 -11.43 19.89
N SER A 340 -18.30 -12.12 19.21
CA SER A 340 -16.86 -11.87 19.29
C SER A 340 -16.38 -11.12 18.05
N PHE A 341 -15.62 -10.03 18.24
CA PHE A 341 -15.11 -9.19 17.16
C PHE A 341 -13.59 -9.27 17.15
N VAL A 342 -13.05 -9.82 16.07
CA VAL A 342 -11.62 -9.81 15.79
C VAL A 342 -11.34 -8.63 14.89
N PHE A 343 -10.48 -7.72 15.33
CA PHE A 343 -10.10 -6.54 14.55
C PHE A 343 -8.65 -6.63 14.10
N ILE A 344 -8.45 -6.73 12.80
CA ILE A 344 -7.15 -6.77 12.14
C ILE A 344 -6.74 -5.34 11.84
N ASP A 345 -5.70 -4.87 12.53
CA ASP A 345 -5.15 -3.51 12.42
C ASP A 345 -3.62 -3.56 12.31
N PRO A 346 -3.05 -3.26 11.13
CA PRO A 346 -1.59 -3.23 10.95
C PRO A 346 -0.94 -2.07 11.71
N ASP A 347 -1.69 -1.03 12.09
CA ASP A 347 -1.18 0.11 12.85
C ASP A 347 -1.16 -0.13 14.36
N ASN A 348 -1.83 -1.18 14.84
CA ASN A 348 -1.86 -1.53 16.26
C ASN A 348 -0.57 -2.26 16.68
N THR A 349 0.51 -1.50 16.87
CA THR A 349 1.80 -2.02 17.33
C THR A 349 2.21 -1.44 18.67
N ASN A 350 2.92 -2.25 19.47
CA ASN A 350 3.61 -1.78 20.67
C ASN A 350 5.06 -1.33 20.39
N ARG A 351 5.54 -1.49 19.15
CA ARG A 351 6.90 -1.12 18.81
C ARG A 351 7.05 0.39 18.61
N PRO A 352 8.17 0.98 19.06
CA PRO A 352 8.47 2.35 18.71
C PRO A 352 8.68 2.46 17.21
N SER A 353 8.36 3.62 16.63
CA SER A 353 8.48 3.78 15.18
C SER A 353 9.91 3.95 14.65
N ASP A 354 10.86 4.19 15.54
CA ASP A 354 12.30 4.23 15.24
C ASP A 354 13.02 3.57 16.43
N PRO A 355 13.64 2.39 16.25
CA PRO A 355 14.33 1.68 17.31
C PRO A 355 15.45 2.52 17.96
N LYS A 356 16.24 3.22 17.14
CA LYS A 356 17.39 4.03 17.57
C LYS A 356 16.92 5.27 18.32
N GLU A 357 15.86 5.91 17.83
CA GLU A 357 15.30 7.07 18.50
C GLU A 357 14.67 6.70 19.85
N TYR A 358 13.99 5.56 19.94
CA TYR A 358 13.41 5.10 21.20
C TYR A 358 14.46 4.76 22.23
N GLU A 359 15.53 4.07 21.85
CA GLU A 359 16.65 3.79 22.75
C GLU A 359 17.27 5.09 23.27
N GLN A 360 17.44 6.09 22.41
CA GLN A 360 17.90 7.42 22.82
C GLN A 360 16.88 8.13 23.74
N GLN A 361 15.59 8.11 23.42
CA GLN A 361 14.53 8.77 24.20
C GLN A 361 14.25 8.11 25.55
N SER A 362 14.41 6.80 25.67
CA SER A 362 14.26 6.05 26.92
C SER A 362 15.29 6.48 27.97
N ASN A 363 16.44 6.98 27.52
CA ASN A 363 17.54 7.47 28.34
C ASN A 363 17.48 8.99 28.64
N LEU A 364 16.49 9.72 28.10
CA LEU A 364 16.33 11.16 28.32
C LEU A 364 15.41 11.48 29.51
N THR A 365 15.79 12.48 30.30
CA THR A 365 14.91 13.08 31.32
C THR A 365 13.74 13.83 30.67
N GLU A 366 12.65 14.01 31.42
CA GLU A 366 11.43 14.69 30.95
C GLU A 366 11.70 16.13 30.47
N ALA A 367 12.64 16.84 31.12
CA ALA A 367 13.09 18.17 30.72
C ALA A 367 13.82 18.16 29.37
N GLN A 368 14.64 17.14 29.10
CA GLN A 368 15.35 16.99 27.82
C GLN A 368 14.40 16.60 26.68
N LYS A 369 13.34 15.83 26.98
CA LYS A 369 12.28 15.52 26.01
C LYS A 369 11.55 16.79 25.56
N LEU A 370 11.15 17.63 26.53
CA LEU A 370 10.51 18.94 26.28
C LEU A 370 11.41 19.89 25.46
N GLU A 371 12.71 19.93 25.75
CA GLU A 371 13.65 20.78 25.00
C GLU A 371 13.82 20.30 23.54
N LYS A 372 13.86 18.97 23.31
CA LYS A 372 13.93 18.39 21.96
C LYS A 372 12.67 18.71 21.15
N GLU A 373 11.48 18.53 21.73
CA GLU A 373 10.20 18.86 21.08
C GLU A 373 10.09 20.34 20.70
N GLN A 374 10.55 21.24 21.58
CA GLN A 374 10.57 22.68 21.29
C GLN A 374 11.55 23.05 20.17
N LYS A 375 12.64 22.30 20.02
CA LYS A 375 13.65 22.52 18.97
C LYS A 375 13.14 22.02 17.61
N GLU A 376 12.50 20.85 17.57
CA GLU A 376 11.86 20.31 16.36
C GLU A 376 10.71 21.19 15.87
N GLN A 377 9.89 21.74 16.78
CA GLN A 377 8.84 22.73 16.43
C GLN A 377 9.41 24.04 15.87
N LYS A 378 10.62 24.45 16.25
CA LYS A 378 11.28 25.64 15.69
C LYS A 378 11.89 25.39 14.31
N GLU A 379 12.23 24.14 13.98
CA GLU A 379 12.85 23.75 12.71
C GLU A 379 11.85 23.31 11.64
N THR A 380 10.54 23.29 11.94
CA THR A 380 9.49 23.05 10.93
C THR A 380 9.50 24.13 9.85
N SER A 381 10.29 23.90 8.80
CA SER A 381 10.32 24.73 7.60
C SER A 381 8.97 24.70 6.89
N LEU A 382 8.47 25.87 6.49
CA LEU A 382 7.22 26.11 5.73
C LEU A 382 7.28 25.59 4.27
N THR A 383 7.91 24.44 4.03
CA THR A 383 7.93 23.82 2.70
C THR A 383 6.55 23.24 2.37
N LEU A 384 6.16 23.25 1.09
CA LEU A 384 4.93 22.63 0.61
C LEU A 384 4.81 21.17 1.05
N MET A 385 5.93 20.44 1.08
CA MET A 385 5.97 19.06 1.55
C MET A 385 5.70 18.92 3.05
N ASN A 386 6.20 19.84 3.89
CA ASN A 386 5.88 19.83 5.32
C ASN A 386 4.42 20.23 5.60
N GLN A 387 3.84 21.10 4.77
CA GLN A 387 2.41 21.43 4.85
C GLN A 387 1.53 20.24 4.42
N LEU A 388 1.87 19.53 3.34
CA LEU A 388 1.19 18.29 2.93
C LEU A 388 1.35 17.18 3.98
N LYS A 389 2.53 17.07 4.62
CA LYS A 389 2.78 16.18 5.77
C LYS A 389 1.91 16.50 6.98
N ASN A 390 1.36 17.71 7.12
CA ASN A 390 0.45 18.05 8.21
C ASN A 390 -1.03 17.80 7.86
N ILE A 391 -1.40 17.82 6.58
CA ILE A 391 -2.77 17.58 6.10
C ILE A 391 -3.09 16.08 6.07
N LEU A 392 -2.17 15.25 5.57
CA LEU A 392 -2.38 13.81 5.43
C LEU A 392 -2.65 13.10 6.77
N PRO A 393 -1.94 13.39 7.88
CA PRO A 393 -2.27 12.84 9.20
C PRO A 393 -3.64 13.30 9.74
N GLY A 394 -4.16 14.45 9.30
CA GLY A 394 -5.49 14.93 9.68
C GLY A 394 -6.62 13.95 9.31
N ILE A 395 -6.47 13.25 8.18
CA ILE A 395 -7.37 12.16 7.77
C ILE A 395 -7.26 10.96 8.73
N GLY A 396 -6.03 10.62 9.15
CA GLY A 396 -5.77 9.59 10.16
C GLY A 396 -6.41 9.89 11.51
N THR A 397 -6.35 11.16 11.96
CA THR A 397 -6.96 11.60 13.23
C THR A 397 -8.49 11.51 13.20
N LEU A 398 -9.14 11.86 12.08
CA LEU A 398 -10.59 11.70 11.92
C LEU A 398 -11.02 10.23 12.02
N ARG A 399 -10.26 9.32 11.39
CA ARG A 399 -10.53 7.86 11.46
C ARG A 399 -10.47 7.32 12.90
N LYS A 400 -9.48 7.76 13.70
CA LYS A 400 -9.36 7.34 15.11
C LYS A 400 -10.52 7.85 15.97
N ARG A 401 -11.05 9.04 15.67
CA ARG A 401 -12.25 9.57 16.33
C ARG A 401 -13.49 8.73 16.02
N ASP A 402 -13.67 8.30 14.77
CA ASP A 402 -14.80 7.45 14.39
C ASP A 402 -14.72 6.07 15.05
N LEU A 403 -13.52 5.46 15.09
CA LEU A 403 -13.29 4.23 15.86
C LEU A 403 -13.67 4.42 17.33
N GLN A 404 -13.23 5.51 17.96
CA GLN A 404 -13.56 5.79 19.37
C GLN A 404 -15.09 5.90 19.57
N ASN A 405 -15.80 6.55 18.65
CA ASN A 405 -17.25 6.67 18.69
C ASN A 405 -17.92 5.30 18.55
N ASP A 406 -17.51 4.49 17.58
CA ASP A 406 -18.04 3.14 17.35
C ASP A 406 -17.77 2.23 18.55
N LEU A 407 -16.56 2.26 19.13
CA LEU A 407 -16.23 1.52 20.35
C LEU A 407 -17.10 1.95 21.52
N ASN A 408 -17.32 3.26 21.70
CA ASN A 408 -18.20 3.75 22.76
C ASN A 408 -19.65 3.29 22.55
N LEU A 409 -20.18 3.47 21.34
CA LEU A 409 -21.55 3.15 21.00
C LEU A 409 -21.86 1.65 21.13
N TYR A 410 -20.95 0.81 20.62
CA TYR A 410 -21.21 -0.61 20.44
C TYR A 410 -20.54 -1.52 21.47
N PHE A 411 -19.54 -1.04 22.22
CA PHE A 411 -18.74 -1.88 23.14
C PHE A 411 -18.59 -1.30 24.55
N ALA A 412 -18.52 0.02 24.75
CA ALA A 412 -18.14 0.61 26.05
C ALA A 412 -19.31 1.07 26.94
N VAL A 413 -20.48 1.42 26.38
CA VAL A 413 -21.51 2.17 27.14
C VAL A 413 -22.54 1.31 27.87
N ASN A 414 -22.68 0.01 27.57
CA ASN A 414 -23.61 -0.84 28.32
C ASN A 414 -22.86 -1.96 29.03
N LYS A 415 -22.85 -1.95 30.38
CA LYS A 415 -22.54 -3.12 31.24
C LYS A 415 -23.40 -4.37 30.93
N LYS A 416 -24.30 -4.28 29.93
CA LYS A 416 -25.15 -5.34 29.39
C LYS A 416 -24.68 -5.92 28.05
N SER A 417 -23.84 -5.23 27.27
CA SER A 417 -23.33 -5.80 26.01
C SER A 417 -22.29 -6.86 26.31
N GLN A 418 -22.54 -8.11 25.89
CA GLN A 418 -21.63 -9.24 26.00
C GLN A 418 -20.71 -9.37 24.76
N ARG A 419 -20.52 -8.26 24.03
CA ARG A 419 -19.64 -8.20 22.87
C ARG A 419 -18.18 -8.16 23.32
N SER A 420 -17.35 -9.06 22.82
CA SER A 420 -15.90 -9.02 23.06
C SER A 420 -15.18 -8.42 21.86
N TYR A 421 -14.25 -7.52 22.13
CA TYR A 421 -13.39 -6.88 21.14
C TYR A 421 -11.95 -7.37 21.33
N SER A 422 -11.40 -8.02 20.30
CA SER A 422 -10.07 -8.62 20.29
C SER A 422 -9.26 -8.02 19.13
N PRO A 423 -8.57 -6.89 19.33
CA PRO A 423 -7.68 -6.34 18.31
C PRO A 423 -6.41 -7.19 18.17
N THR A 424 -5.92 -7.35 16.95
CA THR A 424 -4.62 -7.95 16.67
C THR A 424 -3.51 -6.99 17.07
N VAL A 425 -2.38 -7.51 17.54
CA VAL A 425 -1.19 -6.70 17.83
C VAL A 425 -0.11 -7.05 16.83
N ARG A 426 0.39 -6.05 16.12
CA ARG A 426 1.52 -6.18 15.21
C ARG A 426 2.83 -6.16 15.98
N ASN A 427 3.59 -7.25 15.89
CA ASN A 427 4.92 -7.30 16.50
C ASN A 427 6.02 -6.87 15.53
N PRO A 428 6.20 -7.45 14.32
CA PRO A 428 7.29 -7.05 13.44
C PRO A 428 7.12 -5.65 12.84
N TYR A 429 8.23 -5.00 12.49
CA TYR A 429 8.20 -3.87 11.55
C TYR A 429 7.74 -4.34 10.18
N LEU A 430 7.16 -3.46 9.35
CA LEU A 430 6.68 -3.83 8.02
C LEU A 430 7.33 -2.97 6.95
N THR A 431 7.78 -3.60 5.88
CA THR A 431 8.27 -2.87 4.71
C THR A 431 7.15 -2.05 4.07
N GLY A 432 5.91 -2.53 4.16
CA GLY A 432 4.70 -1.84 3.70
C GLY A 432 4.59 -0.41 4.20
N ASN A 433 5.02 -0.12 5.43
CA ASN A 433 4.91 1.21 6.05
C ASN A 433 5.75 2.30 5.38
N PHE A 434 6.77 1.93 4.58
CA PHE A 434 7.54 2.91 3.85
C PHE A 434 6.66 3.69 2.84
N LEU A 435 7.00 4.98 2.67
CA LEU A 435 6.36 5.89 1.71
C LEU A 435 4.83 6.01 1.84
N GLY A 436 4.30 5.93 3.06
CA GLY A 436 2.87 6.09 3.31
C GLY A 436 2.06 4.87 2.88
N ALA A 437 2.50 3.68 3.32
CA ALA A 437 1.87 2.39 3.07
C ALA A 437 2.04 1.81 1.64
N PHE A 438 3.06 2.23 0.87
CA PHE A 438 3.34 1.68 -0.47
C PHE A 438 4.60 0.79 -0.54
N GLY A 439 5.34 0.66 0.55
CA GLY A 439 6.68 0.09 0.54
C GLY A 439 6.75 -1.36 0.05
N ALA A 440 5.74 -2.17 0.34
CA ALA A 440 5.77 -3.58 -0.04
C ALA A 440 5.72 -3.78 -1.57
N PHE A 441 5.27 -2.78 -2.35
CA PHE A 441 5.23 -2.90 -3.81
C PHE A 441 6.62 -2.83 -4.49
N PHE A 442 7.68 -2.43 -3.78
CA PHE A 442 9.01 -2.25 -4.37
C PHE A 442 9.72 -3.56 -4.72
N ASP A 443 9.48 -4.64 -4.00
CA ASP A 443 10.15 -5.92 -4.26
C ASP A 443 9.31 -7.10 -3.79
N PRO A 444 9.31 -8.25 -4.49
CA PRO A 444 8.66 -9.47 -4.00
C PRO A 444 9.12 -9.89 -2.60
N SER A 445 10.40 -9.75 -2.26
CA SER A 445 10.91 -10.11 -0.92
C SER A 445 10.31 -9.27 0.20
N PHE A 446 9.91 -8.03 -0.08
CA PHE A 446 9.24 -7.16 0.88
C PHE A 446 7.83 -7.67 1.18
N ARG A 447 7.13 -8.15 0.14
CA ARG A 447 5.79 -8.74 0.30
C ARG A 447 5.84 -10.09 0.98
N GLU A 448 6.80 -10.96 0.64
CA GLU A 448 6.98 -12.23 1.37
C GLU A 448 7.24 -11.96 2.85
N TYR A 449 8.12 -10.99 3.16
CA TYR A 449 8.42 -10.61 4.53
C TYR A 449 7.17 -10.13 5.28
N ASP A 450 6.42 -9.16 4.72
CA ASP A 450 5.20 -8.63 5.34
C ASP A 450 4.11 -9.70 5.48
N TYR A 451 3.97 -10.60 4.50
CA TYR A 451 3.04 -11.72 4.56
C TYR A 451 3.41 -12.70 5.68
N VAL A 452 4.68 -13.07 5.79
CA VAL A 452 5.17 -13.96 6.87
C VAL A 452 5.04 -13.30 8.24
N ALA A 453 5.28 -11.99 8.35
CA ALA A 453 4.99 -11.22 9.57
C ALA A 453 3.50 -11.30 9.94
N GLY A 454 2.60 -11.20 8.96
CA GLY A 454 1.16 -11.39 9.15
C GLY A 454 0.80 -12.79 9.64
N VAL A 455 1.37 -13.82 9.01
CA VAL A 455 1.18 -15.22 9.44
C VAL A 455 1.68 -15.41 10.88
N TYR A 456 2.86 -14.90 11.21
CA TYR A 456 3.42 -14.94 12.56
C TYR A 456 2.48 -14.32 13.61
N ASP A 457 2.03 -13.09 13.38
CA ASP A 457 1.12 -12.40 14.30
C ASP A 457 -0.25 -13.07 14.37
N GLY A 458 -0.73 -13.67 13.28
CA GLY A 458 -1.92 -14.51 13.27
C GLY A 458 -1.79 -15.73 14.17
N MET A 459 -0.64 -16.43 14.14
CA MET A 459 -0.35 -17.56 15.02
C MET A 459 -0.29 -17.14 16.49
N ARG A 460 0.36 -16.01 16.79
CA ARG A 460 0.41 -15.44 18.15
C ARG A 460 -0.98 -15.06 18.64
N PHE A 461 -1.77 -14.37 17.82
CA PHE A 461 -3.12 -13.96 18.15
C PHE A 461 -4.01 -15.16 18.47
N VAL A 462 -4.07 -16.16 17.60
CA VAL A 462 -4.86 -17.38 17.82
C VAL A 462 -4.45 -18.08 19.12
N SER A 463 -3.15 -18.23 19.35
CA SER A 463 -2.62 -18.87 20.56
C SER A 463 -3.04 -18.13 21.83
N GLN A 464 -2.97 -16.80 21.82
CA GLN A 464 -3.39 -15.97 22.95
C GLN A 464 -4.91 -16.05 23.20
N GLN A 465 -5.73 -16.05 22.14
CA GLN A 465 -7.18 -16.14 22.28
C GLN A 465 -7.62 -17.50 22.86
N LEU A 466 -7.03 -18.60 22.40
CA LEU A 466 -7.36 -19.94 22.90
C LEU A 466 -6.94 -20.16 24.36
N CYS A 467 -5.86 -19.51 24.79
CA CYS A 467 -5.30 -19.61 26.14
C CYS A 467 -5.75 -18.50 27.11
N ALA A 468 -6.72 -17.66 26.71
CA ALA A 468 -7.09 -16.47 27.49
C ALA A 468 -7.66 -16.78 28.89
N ASP A 469 -8.32 -17.93 29.08
CA ASP A 469 -9.00 -18.31 30.33
C ASP A 469 -8.10 -18.99 31.37
N GLU A 470 -6.81 -19.17 31.08
CA GLU A 470 -5.89 -19.85 31.99
C GLU A 470 -5.58 -18.98 33.23
N LEU A 471 -5.76 -19.55 34.42
CA LEU A 471 -5.79 -18.82 35.70
C LEU A 471 -4.43 -18.33 36.21
N SER A 472 -3.31 -18.77 35.62
CA SER A 472 -1.97 -18.33 36.02
C SER A 472 -1.08 -18.08 34.81
N ASP A 473 -0.19 -17.09 34.92
CA ASP A 473 0.68 -16.65 33.82
C ASP A 473 1.61 -17.77 33.31
N ASN A 474 2.09 -18.65 34.19
CA ASN A 474 2.92 -19.79 33.79
C ASN A 474 2.14 -20.84 32.98
N ILE A 475 0.91 -21.15 33.41
CA ILE A 475 0.05 -22.11 32.67
C ILE A 475 -0.36 -21.49 31.34
N LYS A 476 -0.72 -20.21 31.34
CA LYS A 476 -1.06 -19.46 30.13
C LYS A 476 0.09 -19.44 29.12
N THR A 477 1.29 -19.11 29.56
CA THR A 477 2.49 -19.07 28.70
C THR A 477 2.77 -20.45 28.08
N LYS A 478 2.70 -21.51 28.89
CA LYS A 478 2.88 -22.88 28.40
C LYS A 478 1.81 -23.26 27.37
N CYS A 479 0.55 -22.91 27.66
CA CYS A 479 -0.56 -23.09 26.74
C CYS A 479 -0.32 -22.36 25.42
N GLU A 480 0.10 -21.10 25.46
CA GLU A 480 0.37 -20.31 24.26
C GLU A 480 1.48 -20.94 23.41
N VAL A 481 2.55 -21.44 24.03
CA VAL A 481 3.65 -22.12 23.32
C VAL A 481 3.19 -23.42 22.67
N ASP A 482 2.47 -24.26 23.41
CA ASP A 482 1.97 -25.53 22.89
C ASP A 482 0.96 -25.31 21.75
N THR A 483 0.10 -24.30 21.88
CA THR A 483 -0.86 -23.91 20.84
C THR A 483 -0.15 -23.33 19.62
N PHE A 484 0.84 -22.47 19.82
CA PHE A 484 1.62 -21.88 18.73
C PHE A 484 2.32 -22.94 17.90
N ARG A 485 2.94 -23.95 18.53
CA ARG A 485 3.56 -25.09 17.82
C ARG A 485 2.56 -25.86 16.98
N GLN A 486 1.35 -26.08 17.50
CA GLN A 486 0.30 -26.78 16.78
C GLN A 486 -0.16 -25.98 15.56
N VAL A 487 -0.44 -24.68 15.73
CA VAL A 487 -0.83 -23.81 14.61
C VAL A 487 0.30 -23.74 13.57
N LEU A 488 1.56 -23.62 14.00
CA LEU A 488 2.73 -23.62 13.10
C LEU A 488 2.79 -24.89 12.26
N SER A 489 2.63 -26.06 12.89
CA SER A 489 2.61 -27.35 12.18
C SER A 489 1.49 -27.45 11.14
N GLN A 490 0.35 -26.79 11.37
CA GLN A 490 -0.82 -26.85 10.49
C GLN A 490 -0.75 -25.85 9.35
N VAL A 491 -0.22 -24.65 9.63
CA VAL A 491 0.04 -23.65 8.59
C VAL A 491 1.05 -24.19 7.58
N THR A 492 2.04 -24.95 8.06
CA THR A 492 3.06 -25.61 7.24
C THR A 492 2.65 -26.99 6.70
N GLU A 493 1.48 -27.50 7.08
CA GLU A 493 0.95 -28.77 6.57
C GLU A 493 0.69 -28.70 5.06
N GLY A 494 1.04 -29.78 4.35
CA GLY A 494 0.85 -29.89 2.90
C GLY A 494 1.95 -29.24 2.05
N VAL A 495 2.93 -28.56 2.67
CA VAL A 495 4.14 -28.13 1.98
C VAL A 495 4.98 -29.36 1.65
N SER A 496 5.20 -29.63 0.35
CA SER A 496 5.90 -30.83 -0.09
C SER A 496 7.39 -30.72 0.19
N THR A 497 7.88 -31.63 1.02
CA THR A 497 9.32 -31.78 1.25
C THR A 497 10.04 -32.43 0.08
N SER A 498 9.33 -32.83 -0.98
CA SER A 498 9.94 -33.43 -2.18
C SER A 498 10.33 -32.41 -3.25
N LYS A 499 9.82 -31.17 -3.16
CA LYS A 499 10.16 -30.08 -4.08
C LYS A 499 11.16 -29.15 -3.43
N GLU A 500 12.33 -29.03 -4.04
CA GLU A 500 13.43 -28.20 -3.53
C GLU A 500 13.01 -26.74 -3.31
N SER A 501 12.20 -26.17 -4.20
CA SER A 501 11.68 -24.80 -4.04
C SER A 501 10.83 -24.64 -2.79
N GLU A 502 9.89 -25.56 -2.52
CA GLU A 502 9.02 -25.51 -1.34
C GLU A 502 9.80 -25.71 -0.03
N LEU A 503 10.85 -26.54 -0.05
CA LEU A 503 11.78 -26.68 1.08
C LEU A 503 12.55 -25.39 1.38
N ILE A 504 13.03 -24.69 0.34
CA ILE A 504 13.75 -23.42 0.51
C ILE A 504 12.83 -22.38 1.15
N TYR A 505 11.59 -22.25 0.66
CA TYR A 505 10.61 -21.32 1.24
C TYR A 505 10.24 -21.70 2.67
N LEU A 506 10.05 -23.00 2.98
CA LEU A 506 9.76 -23.43 4.34
C LEU A 506 10.91 -23.12 5.30
N ARG A 507 12.17 -23.28 4.85
CA ARG A 507 13.35 -22.92 5.64
C ARG A 507 13.41 -21.41 5.88
N ASP A 508 13.08 -20.61 4.86
CA ASP A 508 13.01 -19.14 4.95
C ASP A 508 11.95 -18.69 5.96
N PHE A 509 10.75 -19.24 5.84
CA PHE A 509 9.64 -19.00 6.75
C PHE A 509 10.02 -19.34 8.20
N ASN A 510 10.56 -20.54 8.45
CA ASN A 510 10.94 -20.95 9.80
C ASN A 510 12.01 -20.04 10.39
N ALA A 511 13.02 -19.64 9.59
CA ALA A 511 14.06 -18.73 10.04
C ALA A 511 13.50 -17.35 10.43
N LEU A 512 12.58 -16.80 9.63
CA LEU A 512 11.90 -15.53 9.93
C LEU A 512 11.03 -15.63 11.19
N VAL A 513 10.22 -16.69 11.31
CA VAL A 513 9.40 -16.93 12.52
C VAL A 513 10.29 -17.05 13.76
N GLY A 514 11.40 -17.79 13.66
CA GLY A 514 12.38 -17.89 14.75
C GLY A 514 13.00 -16.55 15.11
N ALA A 515 13.31 -15.72 14.11
CA ALA A 515 13.87 -14.39 14.32
C ALA A 515 12.87 -13.42 14.97
N PHE A 516 11.61 -13.43 14.54
CA PHE A 516 10.54 -12.64 15.17
C PHE A 516 10.30 -13.05 16.62
N LEU A 517 10.24 -14.36 16.90
CA LEU A 517 10.11 -14.87 18.27
C LEU A 517 11.30 -14.45 19.14
N ASN A 518 12.53 -14.53 18.61
CA ASN A 518 13.72 -14.11 19.33
C ASN A 518 13.70 -12.61 19.67
N ASP A 519 13.28 -11.78 18.73
CA ASP A 519 13.16 -10.34 18.89
C ASP A 519 12.08 -9.95 19.93
N ASP A 520 10.91 -10.57 19.84
CA ASP A 520 9.83 -10.37 20.81
C ASP A 520 10.23 -10.86 22.22
N PHE A 521 10.93 -11.99 22.31
CA PHE A 521 11.43 -12.53 23.57
C PHE A 521 12.50 -11.61 24.19
N ALA A 522 13.47 -11.14 23.40
CA ALA A 522 14.49 -10.19 23.84
C ALA A 522 13.85 -8.88 24.34
N SER A 523 12.85 -8.37 23.64
CA SER A 523 12.07 -7.20 24.05
C SER A 523 11.34 -7.43 25.38
N CYS A 524 10.79 -8.62 25.61
CA CYS A 524 10.15 -8.96 26.89
C CYS A 524 11.14 -9.03 28.06
N VAL A 525 12.30 -9.65 27.84
CA VAL A 525 13.38 -9.76 28.83
C VAL A 525 13.92 -8.38 29.20
N ASN A 526 14.23 -7.54 28.19
CA ASN A 526 14.72 -6.18 28.41
C ASN A 526 13.72 -5.32 29.18
N ALA A 527 12.42 -5.53 28.97
CA ALA A 527 11.35 -4.86 29.71
C ALA A 527 11.11 -5.45 31.12
N GLN A 528 11.89 -6.44 31.55
CA GLN A 528 11.72 -7.20 32.81
C GLN A 528 10.32 -7.82 32.96
N LYS A 529 9.67 -8.13 31.83
CA LYS A 529 8.33 -8.76 31.80
C LYS A 529 8.39 -10.28 31.72
N CYS A 530 9.53 -10.83 31.32
CA CYS A 530 9.78 -12.27 31.21
C CYS A 530 11.11 -12.63 31.89
N SER A 531 11.20 -13.84 32.44
CA SER A 531 12.48 -14.43 32.88
C SER A 531 13.15 -15.19 31.73
N GLU A 532 14.46 -15.03 31.59
CA GLU A 532 15.26 -15.87 30.67
C GLU A 532 15.33 -17.33 31.15
N GLU A 533 15.38 -17.55 32.47
CA GLU A 533 15.51 -18.89 33.02
C GLU A 533 14.19 -19.68 32.87
N ASN A 534 14.24 -20.75 32.07
CA ASN A 534 13.19 -21.75 31.86
C ASN A 534 11.95 -21.29 31.06
N SER A 535 12.07 -20.28 30.20
CA SER A 535 10.98 -19.91 29.29
C SER A 535 10.68 -21.03 28.27
N PRO A 536 9.43 -21.52 28.13
CA PRO A 536 9.09 -22.52 27.11
C PRO A 536 9.26 -22.02 25.67
N TRP A 537 9.32 -20.69 25.46
CA TRP A 537 9.59 -20.09 24.15
C TRP A 537 11.01 -20.35 23.65
N LEU A 538 12.00 -20.49 24.54
CA LEU A 538 13.39 -20.72 24.15
C LEU A 538 13.56 -22.01 23.34
N GLU A 539 12.80 -23.05 23.64
CA GLU A 539 12.84 -24.30 22.89
C GLU A 539 12.30 -24.11 21.46
N VAL A 540 11.20 -23.35 21.29
CA VAL A 540 10.66 -23.02 19.96
C VAL A 540 11.68 -22.18 19.18
N ILE A 541 12.23 -21.15 19.80
CA ILE A 541 13.23 -20.26 19.19
C ILE A 541 14.43 -21.08 18.72
N ASN A 542 15.01 -21.90 19.59
CA ASN A 542 16.19 -22.72 19.24
C ASN A 542 15.90 -23.75 18.13
N SER A 543 14.64 -24.16 17.95
CA SER A 543 14.25 -25.10 16.89
C SER A 543 14.05 -24.44 15.52
N LEU A 544 13.72 -23.16 15.48
CA LEU A 544 13.38 -22.42 14.26
C LEU A 544 14.46 -21.44 13.82
N TYR A 545 15.16 -20.84 14.79
CA TYR A 545 16.10 -19.77 14.58
C TYR A 545 17.48 -20.31 14.17
N ASP A 546 17.80 -20.16 12.90
CA ASP A 546 19.14 -20.44 12.37
C ASP A 546 19.85 -19.11 12.08
N LYS A 547 20.76 -18.71 12.99
CA LYS A 547 21.58 -17.49 12.85
C LYS A 547 22.47 -17.48 11.61
N ASN A 548 22.78 -18.65 11.05
CA ASN A 548 23.63 -18.77 9.85
C ASN A 548 22.78 -18.85 8.57
N TYR A 549 21.46 -18.87 8.70
CA TYR A 549 20.56 -18.80 7.56
C TYR A 549 20.58 -17.41 6.95
N SER A 550 20.49 -17.38 5.63
CA SER A 550 20.32 -16.12 4.92
C SER A 550 19.62 -16.39 3.58
N SER A 551 18.66 -15.53 3.30
CA SER A 551 17.79 -15.49 2.12
C SER A 551 17.48 -14.02 1.81
N LYS A 552 16.87 -13.73 0.67
CA LYS A 552 16.43 -12.36 0.33
C LYS A 552 15.52 -11.78 1.41
N THR A 553 14.51 -12.55 1.79
CA THR A 553 13.50 -12.17 2.78
C THR A 553 14.10 -12.00 4.18
N TYR A 554 15.10 -12.82 4.53
CA TYR A 554 15.81 -12.71 5.79
C TYR A 554 16.74 -11.48 5.85
N LEU A 555 17.36 -11.10 4.73
CA LEU A 555 18.11 -9.83 4.65
C LEU A 555 17.20 -8.61 4.85
N VAL A 556 15.93 -8.68 4.41
CA VAL A 556 14.92 -7.65 4.72
C VAL A 556 14.70 -7.55 6.22
N PHE A 557 14.53 -8.67 6.91
CA PHE A 557 14.42 -8.72 8.37
C PHE A 557 15.60 -8.02 9.05
N LEU A 558 16.84 -8.38 8.70
CA LEU A 558 18.05 -7.80 9.31
C LEU A 558 18.07 -6.28 9.13
N ALA A 559 17.83 -5.80 7.91
CA ALA A 559 17.85 -4.37 7.62
C ALA A 559 16.73 -3.61 8.34
N ILE A 560 15.48 -4.10 8.29
CA ILE A 560 14.34 -3.37 8.86
C ILE A 560 14.30 -3.42 10.38
N HIS A 561 14.80 -4.51 10.99
CA HIS A 561 14.92 -4.62 12.44
C HIS A 561 15.84 -3.52 13.02
N GLU A 562 16.94 -3.19 12.32
CA GLU A 562 17.87 -2.15 12.74
C GLU A 562 17.36 -0.71 12.50
N THR A 563 16.53 -0.51 11.49
CA THR A 563 16.13 0.85 11.05
C THR A 563 14.70 1.24 11.40
N GLY A 564 13.86 0.26 11.75
CA GLY A 564 12.42 0.43 11.80
C GLY A 564 11.81 0.66 10.42
N ASP A 565 10.54 1.06 10.39
CA ASP A 565 9.70 1.12 9.17
C ASP A 565 9.34 2.54 8.71
N LYS A 566 10.04 3.57 9.20
CA LYS A 566 9.83 4.97 8.79
C LYS A 566 10.88 5.55 7.86
N LYS A 567 12.13 5.09 7.94
CA LYS A 567 13.28 5.68 7.22
C LYS A 567 13.76 4.77 6.09
N ILE A 568 13.08 4.86 4.94
CA ILE A 568 13.41 4.02 3.78
C ILE A 568 14.87 4.16 3.32
N ASP A 569 15.46 5.36 3.42
CA ASP A 569 16.86 5.55 2.99
C ASP A 569 17.82 4.80 3.93
N ASP A 570 17.60 4.85 5.24
CA ASP A 570 18.40 4.10 6.22
C ASP A 570 18.24 2.58 6.00
N PHE A 571 17.00 2.14 5.80
CA PHE A 571 16.69 0.75 5.46
C PHE A 571 17.43 0.31 4.19
N LEU A 572 17.36 1.09 3.10
CA LEU A 572 18.07 0.78 1.86
C LEU A 572 19.59 0.77 2.07
N ASN A 573 20.13 1.63 2.93
CA ASN A 573 21.55 1.65 3.26
C ASN A 573 21.99 0.32 3.90
N ASN A 574 21.27 -0.11 4.93
CA ASN A 574 21.56 -1.34 5.66
C ASN A 574 21.31 -2.57 4.78
N TYR A 575 20.16 -2.62 4.10
CA TYR A 575 19.85 -3.70 3.15
C TYR A 575 20.89 -3.83 2.04
N THR A 576 21.41 -2.71 1.51
CA THR A 576 22.50 -2.76 0.51
C THR A 576 23.77 -3.36 1.09
N ALA A 577 24.15 -2.97 2.32
CA ALA A 577 25.35 -3.48 2.96
C ALA A 577 25.25 -4.99 3.22
N GLU A 578 24.14 -5.44 3.76
CA GLU A 578 23.83 -6.85 4.00
C GLU A 578 23.81 -7.65 2.68
N TYR A 579 23.17 -7.11 1.64
CA TYR A 579 23.13 -7.73 0.32
C TYR A 579 24.52 -7.88 -0.32
N ILE A 580 25.38 -6.85 -0.25
CA ILE A 580 26.75 -6.92 -0.79
C ILE A 580 27.57 -7.95 0.00
N SER A 581 27.50 -7.91 1.33
CA SER A 581 28.20 -8.87 2.19
C SER A 581 27.79 -10.31 1.86
N TYR A 582 26.49 -10.53 1.68
CA TYR A 582 25.96 -11.83 1.28
C TYR A 582 26.46 -12.28 -0.10
N ARG A 583 26.38 -11.39 -1.10
CA ARG A 583 26.74 -11.68 -2.50
C ARG A 583 28.24 -11.97 -2.65
N ASP A 584 29.09 -11.27 -1.91
CA ASP A 584 30.54 -11.47 -2.01
C ASP A 584 30.99 -12.78 -1.30
N GLY A 585 30.13 -13.39 -0.49
CA GLY A 585 30.39 -14.65 0.23
C GLY A 585 29.67 -15.91 -0.30
N LYS A 586 28.70 -15.79 -1.22
CA LYS A 586 27.86 -16.90 -1.72
C LYS A 586 27.47 -16.72 -3.20
N ASP A 587 26.84 -17.76 -3.76
CA ASP A 587 26.37 -17.86 -5.14
C ASP A 587 25.63 -16.59 -5.63
N SER A 588 25.97 -16.12 -6.83
CA SER A 588 25.47 -14.87 -7.44
C SER A 588 24.02 -14.94 -7.92
N SER A 589 23.31 -16.03 -7.63
CA SER A 589 21.95 -16.34 -8.04
C SER A 589 20.86 -15.57 -7.29
N ILE A 590 21.21 -14.83 -6.22
CA ILE A 590 20.26 -13.99 -5.47
C ILE A 590 20.00 -12.67 -6.23
N MET A 591 19.07 -12.71 -7.18
CA MET A 591 18.61 -11.51 -7.89
C MET A 591 17.46 -10.79 -7.16
N VAL A 592 17.68 -9.57 -6.69
CA VAL A 592 16.57 -8.64 -6.32
C VAL A 592 15.85 -8.17 -7.59
N SER A 593 14.65 -7.58 -7.47
CA SER A 593 13.99 -6.95 -8.62
C SER A 593 14.84 -5.82 -9.20
N ASP A 594 14.67 -5.53 -10.49
CA ASP A 594 15.37 -4.42 -11.15
C ASP A 594 15.08 -3.09 -10.47
N GLN A 595 13.85 -2.91 -9.98
CA GLN A 595 13.44 -1.73 -9.23
C GLN A 595 14.19 -1.60 -7.89
N LEU A 596 14.26 -2.66 -7.08
CA LEU A 596 15.00 -2.61 -5.81
C LEU A 596 16.51 -2.48 -6.05
N ASN A 597 17.05 -3.20 -7.02
CA ASN A 597 18.46 -3.06 -7.44
C ASN A 597 18.79 -1.59 -7.77
N TYR A 598 17.92 -0.96 -8.54
CA TYR A 598 18.06 0.45 -8.88
C TYR A 598 17.96 1.37 -7.65
N MET A 599 17.02 1.11 -6.73
CA MET A 599 16.92 1.87 -5.47
C MET A 599 18.19 1.75 -4.62
N MET A 600 18.78 0.56 -4.52
CA MET A 600 19.98 0.28 -3.72
C MET A 600 21.21 1.00 -4.28
N PHE A 601 21.43 0.92 -5.59
CA PHE A 601 22.65 1.41 -6.24
C PHE A 601 22.52 2.81 -6.84
N ARG A 602 21.29 3.35 -6.97
CA ARG A 602 20.99 4.71 -7.50
C ARG A 602 20.10 5.49 -6.55
N ARG A 603 20.54 5.58 -5.29
CA ARG A 603 19.81 6.18 -4.15
C ARG A 603 19.26 7.58 -4.41
N ASP A 604 19.99 8.39 -5.14
CA ASP A 604 19.59 9.78 -5.37
C ASP A 604 18.59 9.95 -6.55
N PHE A 605 18.36 8.89 -7.34
CA PHE A 605 17.55 8.96 -8.57
C PHE A 605 16.26 8.13 -8.52
N TRP A 606 16.14 7.15 -7.63
CA TRP A 606 14.98 6.25 -7.68
C TRP A 606 13.63 6.93 -7.47
N ARG A 607 13.58 7.96 -6.61
CA ARG A 607 12.36 8.78 -6.42
C ARG A 607 11.98 9.51 -7.70
N THR A 608 12.98 10.05 -8.38
CA THR A 608 12.83 10.75 -9.65
C THR A 608 12.22 9.85 -10.71
N LEU A 609 12.62 8.58 -10.77
CA LEU A 609 12.04 7.61 -11.70
C LEU A 609 10.54 7.37 -11.45
N ILE A 610 10.15 7.20 -10.18
CA ILE A 610 8.73 7.00 -9.81
C ILE A 610 7.91 8.23 -10.19
N VAL A 611 8.38 9.42 -9.82
CA VAL A 611 7.73 10.69 -10.18
C VAL A 611 7.63 10.83 -11.69
N LYS A 612 8.67 10.43 -12.43
CA LYS A 612 8.70 10.47 -13.89
C LYS A 612 7.62 9.57 -14.51
N ARG A 613 7.58 8.28 -14.12
CA ARG A 613 6.55 7.32 -14.58
C ARG A 613 5.14 7.81 -14.27
N ALA A 614 4.91 8.27 -13.03
CA ALA A 614 3.62 8.79 -12.60
C ALA A 614 3.21 10.03 -13.41
N THR A 615 4.12 10.99 -13.59
CA THR A 615 3.85 12.22 -14.36
C THR A 615 3.55 11.92 -15.82
N GLN A 616 4.27 10.99 -16.45
CA GLN A 616 3.97 10.58 -17.82
C GLN A 616 2.58 9.96 -17.96
N ARG A 617 2.21 9.09 -17.02
CA ARG A 617 0.88 8.49 -17.01
C ARG A 617 -0.20 9.56 -16.84
N LEU A 618 0.02 10.56 -15.98
CA LEU A 618 -0.89 11.69 -15.84
C LEU A 618 -0.99 12.54 -17.11
N ILE A 619 0.13 12.81 -17.81
CA ILE A 619 0.13 13.49 -19.11
C ILE A 619 -0.71 12.70 -20.13
N TYR A 620 -0.55 11.38 -20.17
CA TYR A 620 -1.35 10.51 -21.03
C TYR A 620 -2.85 10.63 -20.71
N LEU A 621 -3.22 10.52 -19.42
CA LEU A 621 -4.61 10.63 -18.98
C LEU A 621 -5.24 12.00 -19.29
N GLU A 622 -4.50 13.09 -19.09
CA GLU A 622 -4.96 14.44 -19.42
C GLU A 622 -5.13 14.62 -20.94
N ARG A 623 -4.23 14.05 -21.75
CA ARG A 623 -4.37 14.08 -23.22
C ARG A 623 -5.58 13.29 -23.69
N GLU A 624 -5.75 12.06 -23.19
CA GLU A 624 -6.86 11.18 -23.57
C GLU A 624 -8.22 11.77 -23.17
N ASN A 625 -8.31 12.35 -21.98
CA ASN A 625 -9.55 12.92 -21.46
C ASN A 625 -9.75 14.41 -21.80
N ARG A 626 -8.88 15.00 -22.63
CA ARG A 626 -8.88 16.44 -22.97
C ARG A 626 -8.88 17.35 -21.73
N GLY A 627 -8.16 16.94 -20.70
CA GLY A 627 -7.97 17.71 -19.47
C GLY A 627 -7.10 18.96 -19.69
N GLY A 628 -7.22 19.92 -18.77
CA GLY A 628 -6.57 21.23 -18.88
C GLY A 628 -5.13 21.28 -18.37
N PHE A 629 -4.63 20.21 -17.74
CA PHE A 629 -3.34 20.22 -17.06
C PHE A 629 -2.20 19.61 -17.88
N ASN A 630 -2.44 19.10 -19.09
CA ASN A 630 -1.42 18.40 -19.88
C ASN A 630 -0.15 19.26 -20.08
N LYS A 631 -0.27 20.54 -20.44
CA LYS A 631 0.87 21.46 -20.67
C LYS A 631 1.66 21.70 -19.40
N LEU A 632 0.96 21.87 -18.27
CA LEU A 632 1.60 22.08 -16.97
C LEU A 632 2.37 20.82 -16.55
N LEU A 633 1.77 19.65 -16.69
CA LEU A 633 2.40 18.37 -16.35
C LEU A 633 3.56 18.05 -17.30
N SER A 634 3.42 18.33 -18.60
CA SER A 634 4.51 18.18 -19.57
C SER A 634 5.67 19.12 -19.24
N GLY A 635 5.39 20.37 -18.85
CA GLY A 635 6.40 21.30 -18.34
C GLY A 635 7.10 20.79 -17.07
N ALA A 636 6.32 20.30 -16.10
CA ALA A 636 6.87 19.71 -14.88
C ALA A 636 7.72 18.47 -15.16
N TYR A 637 7.28 17.62 -16.09
CA TYR A 637 8.00 16.42 -16.53
C TYR A 637 9.39 16.75 -17.09
N ILE A 638 9.52 17.82 -17.86
CA ILE A 638 10.81 18.27 -18.38
C ILE A 638 11.77 18.62 -17.24
N LEU A 639 11.29 19.23 -16.16
CA LEU A 639 12.13 19.64 -15.04
C LEU A 639 12.63 18.47 -14.19
N ILE A 640 12.04 17.27 -14.36
CA ILE A 640 12.47 16.05 -13.66
C ILE A 640 13.85 15.63 -14.20
N PRO A 641 14.87 15.44 -13.34
CA PRO A 641 16.20 15.02 -13.77
C PRO A 641 16.16 13.78 -14.69
N PRO A 642 16.81 13.83 -15.87
CA PRO A 642 16.95 12.64 -16.68
C PRO A 642 17.87 11.65 -15.96
N ASP A 643 17.51 10.37 -16.00
CA ASP A 643 18.43 9.28 -15.68
C ASP A 643 18.58 8.39 -16.92
N SER A 644 19.74 8.50 -17.57
CA SER A 644 20.10 7.69 -18.74
C SER A 644 20.10 6.18 -18.44
N PHE A 645 20.33 5.81 -17.19
CA PHE A 645 20.37 4.42 -16.75
C PHE A 645 18.99 3.80 -16.57
N ALA A 646 18.01 4.62 -16.19
CA ALA A 646 16.62 4.18 -16.05
C ALA A 646 16.01 3.83 -17.41
N SER A 647 16.38 4.56 -18.48
CA SER A 647 15.92 4.24 -19.84
C SER A 647 16.44 2.90 -20.37
N GLU A 648 17.63 2.46 -19.94
CA GLU A 648 18.24 1.22 -20.41
C GLU A 648 17.74 -0.02 -19.67
N ASN A 649 17.52 0.06 -18.35
CA ASN A 649 17.28 -1.12 -17.52
C ASN A 649 15.85 -1.26 -16.99
N ILE A 650 15.06 -0.19 -16.98
CA ILE A 650 13.72 -0.20 -16.36
C ILE A 650 12.63 0.22 -17.37
N GLY A 651 12.93 -0.04 -18.66
CA GLY A 651 12.11 0.28 -19.82
C GLY A 651 12.28 1.73 -20.29
N ASN A 652 12.37 1.91 -21.60
CA ASN A 652 12.60 3.20 -22.24
C ASN A 652 11.47 4.18 -21.92
N VAL A 653 11.78 5.18 -21.09
CA VAL A 653 10.88 6.29 -20.72
C VAL A 653 10.87 7.40 -21.79
N ARG A 654 11.57 7.21 -22.92
CA ARG A 654 11.52 8.18 -24.03
C ARG A 654 10.19 8.01 -24.77
N PRO A 655 9.38 9.07 -24.93
CA PRO A 655 8.16 8.98 -25.72
C PRO A 655 8.52 8.49 -27.12
N HIS A 656 7.88 7.39 -27.54
CA HIS A 656 8.18 6.59 -28.74
C HIS A 656 8.07 7.39 -30.07
N ASP A 657 7.70 8.67 -30.03
CA ASP A 657 7.37 9.50 -31.20
C ASP A 657 8.30 10.72 -31.40
N GLN A 658 9.50 10.72 -30.80
CA GLN A 658 10.45 11.82 -30.98
C GLN A 658 11.23 11.78 -32.31
N SER A 659 10.98 10.81 -33.21
CA SER A 659 11.70 10.70 -34.49
C SER A 659 11.17 11.60 -35.61
N SER A 660 10.63 12.78 -35.29
CA SER A 660 10.32 13.76 -36.35
C SER A 660 11.59 14.52 -36.71
N LEU A 661 11.92 14.59 -38.00
CA LEU A 661 13.07 15.35 -38.54
C LEU A 661 13.14 16.78 -37.96
N LEU A 662 11.98 17.39 -37.70
CA LEU A 662 11.86 18.73 -37.10
C LEU A 662 12.45 18.83 -35.68
N ILE A 663 12.33 17.78 -34.87
CA ILE A 663 12.88 17.75 -33.50
C ILE A 663 14.41 17.58 -33.58
N SER A 664 14.90 16.74 -34.49
CA SER A 664 16.34 16.55 -34.70
C SER A 664 17.08 17.76 -35.30
N LEU A 665 16.34 18.70 -35.91
CA LEU A 665 16.88 19.96 -36.44
C LEU A 665 16.78 21.11 -35.43
N ALA A 666 15.96 20.97 -34.38
CA ALA A 666 15.88 21.98 -33.34
C ALA A 666 17.21 22.05 -32.58
N PRO A 667 17.68 23.25 -32.23
CA PRO A 667 18.85 23.39 -31.38
C PRO A 667 18.55 22.85 -29.98
N ASP A 668 19.52 22.17 -29.39
CA ASP A 668 19.41 21.65 -28.03
C ASP A 668 19.54 22.76 -26.98
N GLN A 669 20.19 23.88 -27.33
CA GLN A 669 20.44 24.99 -26.42
C GLN A 669 20.20 26.37 -27.07
N PHE A 670 19.69 27.30 -26.28
CA PHE A 670 19.47 28.70 -26.63
C PHE A 670 19.89 29.57 -25.46
N GLY A 671 20.73 30.57 -25.67
CA GLY A 671 21.19 31.42 -24.58
C GLY A 671 21.51 32.84 -24.97
N LEU A 672 21.76 33.63 -23.93
CA LEU A 672 22.19 35.01 -24.02
C LEU A 672 23.59 35.14 -23.42
N ASP A 673 24.48 35.84 -24.11
CA ASP A 673 25.77 36.27 -23.56
C ASP A 673 25.61 37.66 -22.94
N ALA A 674 25.74 37.72 -21.61
CA ALA A 674 25.47 38.92 -20.82
C ALA A 674 26.60 39.96 -20.91
N VAL A 675 27.85 39.54 -21.14
CA VAL A 675 28.98 40.47 -21.25
C VAL A 675 28.98 41.15 -22.62
N GLN A 676 28.58 40.39 -23.65
CA GLN A 676 28.82 40.77 -25.03
C GLN A 676 27.55 41.02 -25.84
N THR A 677 26.37 40.95 -25.20
CA THR A 677 25.05 41.18 -25.84
C THR A 677 24.88 40.36 -27.12
N GLY A 678 24.86 39.04 -26.97
CA GLY A 678 24.71 38.11 -28.09
C GLY A 678 23.73 36.98 -27.85
N ILE A 679 23.25 36.37 -28.94
CA ILE A 679 22.39 35.19 -28.92
C ILE A 679 23.24 33.98 -29.30
N VAL A 680 23.14 32.91 -28.51
CA VAL A 680 23.79 31.64 -28.76
C VAL A 680 22.74 30.58 -29.06
N VAL A 681 22.92 29.87 -30.17
CA VAL A 681 22.13 28.69 -30.51
C VAL A 681 23.08 27.53 -30.67
N ALA A 682 22.86 26.42 -29.95
CA ALA A 682 23.77 25.27 -29.96
C ALA A 682 23.06 23.94 -30.20
N TRP A 683 23.76 23.05 -30.90
CA TRP A 683 23.45 21.62 -31.00
C TRP A 683 24.53 20.85 -30.27
N SER A 684 24.14 19.92 -29.41
CA SER A 684 25.07 19.13 -28.61
C SER A 684 24.63 17.67 -28.57
N GLN A 685 25.53 16.76 -28.95
CA GLN A 685 25.34 15.34 -28.71
C GLN A 685 26.22 14.88 -27.55
N GLU A 686 25.65 13.99 -26.74
CA GLU A 686 26.29 13.44 -25.55
C GLU A 686 26.52 11.93 -25.74
N PRO A 687 27.68 11.50 -26.26
CA PRO A 687 28.12 10.13 -26.05
C PRO A 687 28.33 9.90 -24.54
N ASN A 688 27.44 9.10 -23.95
CA ASN A 688 27.54 8.69 -22.54
C ASN A 688 28.72 7.73 -22.36
N PHE A 689 29.57 7.97 -21.36
CA PHE A 689 30.55 6.99 -20.90
C PHE A 689 30.41 6.79 -19.38
N ARG A 690 30.60 5.56 -18.91
CA ARG A 690 30.63 5.30 -17.46
C ARG A 690 31.97 5.76 -16.90
N ALA A 691 31.97 6.90 -16.23
CA ALA A 691 33.02 7.16 -15.24
C ALA A 691 32.79 6.25 -14.03
N THR A 692 33.83 5.60 -13.52
CA THR A 692 33.75 4.74 -12.33
C THR A 692 33.47 5.60 -11.09
N GLY A 693 32.23 5.58 -10.56
CA GLY A 693 31.84 6.28 -9.34
C GLY A 693 30.38 6.76 -9.34
N THR A 694 30.01 7.60 -8.37
CA THR A 694 28.68 8.24 -8.25
C THR A 694 28.42 9.37 -9.25
N TYR A 695 29.44 9.75 -10.03
CA TYR A 695 29.36 10.84 -10.99
C TYR A 695 29.31 10.27 -12.41
N ASN A 696 28.23 10.57 -13.13
CA ASN A 696 28.16 10.30 -14.56
C ASN A 696 28.83 11.46 -15.32
N GLY A 697 29.96 11.17 -15.94
CA GLY A 697 30.66 12.06 -16.85
C GLY A 697 30.18 11.84 -18.28
N ASN A 698 29.82 12.90 -18.99
CA ASN A 698 29.50 12.85 -20.42
C ASN A 698 30.58 13.57 -21.21
N PHE A 699 30.97 13.00 -22.36
CA PHE A 699 31.71 13.74 -23.38
C PHE A 699 30.68 14.44 -24.23
N GLU A 700 30.97 15.68 -24.58
CA GLU A 700 30.02 16.51 -25.29
C GLU A 700 30.68 17.08 -26.50
N PHE A 701 30.00 16.94 -27.63
CA PHE A 701 30.42 17.53 -28.89
C PHE A 701 29.29 18.43 -29.34
N GLY A 702 29.62 19.67 -29.64
CA GLY A 702 28.61 20.59 -30.09
C GLY A 702 29.11 21.64 -31.05
N MET A 703 28.15 22.27 -31.70
CA MET A 703 28.36 23.42 -32.55
C MET A 703 27.41 24.52 -32.09
N SER A 704 27.86 25.76 -32.10
CA SER A 704 26.98 26.90 -31.89
C SER A 704 27.22 28.02 -32.87
N LEU A 705 26.14 28.75 -33.13
CA LEU A 705 26.15 30.04 -33.79
C LEU A 705 25.99 31.12 -32.71
N HIS A 706 26.93 32.05 -32.67
CA HIS A 706 26.89 33.18 -31.75
C HIS A 706 26.86 34.49 -32.53
N MET A 707 25.74 35.21 -32.45
CA MET A 707 25.57 36.52 -33.07
C MET A 707 25.78 37.62 -32.03
N GLN A 708 26.75 38.51 -32.23
CA GLN A 708 27.17 39.52 -31.24
C GLN A 708 27.12 40.94 -31.82
N ILE A 709 26.72 41.91 -30.98
CA ILE A 709 26.84 43.34 -31.27
C ILE A 709 27.98 43.91 -30.42
N LYS A 710 29.03 44.45 -31.03
CA LYS A 710 30.16 45.09 -30.33
C LYS A 710 29.93 46.60 -30.22
N ASP A 711 30.23 47.18 -29.07
CA ASP A 711 29.85 48.56 -28.74
C ASP A 711 30.55 49.64 -29.62
N LYS A 712 29.80 50.72 -29.89
CA LYS A 712 30.13 52.00 -30.57
C LYS A 712 30.68 52.07 -31.99
N SER A 713 31.02 50.98 -32.67
CA SER A 713 31.39 51.04 -34.10
C SER A 713 30.69 49.96 -34.94
N ASP A 714 29.34 49.95 -34.92
CA ASP A 714 28.34 49.31 -35.82
C ASP A 714 28.56 47.90 -36.45
N ASP A 715 29.70 47.24 -36.24
CA ASP A 715 30.04 45.99 -36.90
C ASP A 715 29.58 44.82 -36.03
N ARG A 716 28.55 44.12 -36.52
CA ARG A 716 28.15 42.83 -35.98
C ARG A 716 29.26 41.82 -36.22
N VAL A 717 29.57 41.03 -35.20
CA VAL A 717 30.52 39.93 -35.31
C VAL A 717 29.79 38.64 -34.96
N ASP A 718 29.74 37.74 -35.93
CA ASP A 718 29.11 36.45 -35.82
C ASP A 718 30.22 35.40 -35.79
N PHE A 719 30.13 34.49 -34.82
CA PHE A 719 31.04 33.38 -34.67
C PHE A 719 30.29 32.08 -34.90
N VAL A 720 30.94 31.17 -35.64
CA VAL A 720 30.61 29.75 -35.59
C VAL A 720 31.68 29.09 -34.74
N ASN A 721 31.27 28.34 -33.73
CA ASN A 721 32.19 27.59 -32.90
C ASN A 721 31.81 26.12 -32.84
N ALA A 722 32.83 25.28 -32.82
CA ALA A 722 32.71 23.86 -32.49
C ALA A 722 33.43 23.64 -31.16
N TRP A 723 32.88 22.79 -30.31
CA TRP A 723 33.45 22.55 -28.98
C TRP A 723 33.40 21.09 -28.60
N VAL A 724 34.37 20.70 -27.77
CA VAL A 724 34.44 19.41 -27.10
C VAL A 724 34.56 19.66 -25.61
N GLY A 725 33.73 19.00 -24.81
CA GLY A 725 33.70 19.19 -23.37
C GLY A 725 33.46 17.92 -22.58
N THR A 726 33.61 18.08 -21.27
CA THR A 726 33.23 17.08 -20.27
C THR A 726 32.23 17.70 -19.32
N ARG A 727 31.18 16.96 -18.96
CA ARG A 727 30.19 17.38 -17.97
C ARG A 727 29.96 16.29 -16.94
N PHE A 728 29.98 16.67 -15.67
CA PHE A 728 29.75 15.81 -14.53
C PHE A 728 28.39 16.13 -13.92
N HIS A 729 27.47 15.18 -13.99
CA HIS A 729 26.11 15.34 -13.45
C HIS A 729 26.07 15.07 -11.93
N ARG A 730 25.15 15.76 -11.26
CA ARG A 730 24.80 15.62 -9.85
C ARG A 730 23.30 15.32 -9.73
N PRO A 731 22.88 14.51 -8.76
CA PRO A 731 21.48 14.21 -8.51
C PRO A 731 20.79 15.33 -7.72
N SER A 732 20.93 16.57 -8.17
CA SER A 732 20.26 17.72 -7.55
C SER A 732 19.57 18.51 -8.64
N THR A 733 18.30 18.84 -8.42
CA THR A 733 17.58 19.72 -9.33
C THR A 733 18.21 21.10 -9.32
N PHE A 734 18.58 21.68 -8.17
CA PHE A 734 19.06 23.06 -8.13
C PHE A 734 20.44 23.23 -8.76
N TYR A 735 21.39 22.36 -8.45
CA TYR A 735 22.74 22.38 -9.02
C TYR A 735 23.06 21.00 -9.57
N SER A 736 22.78 20.83 -10.86
CA SER A 736 22.63 19.55 -11.52
C SER A 736 23.87 19.09 -12.27
N SER A 737 24.78 19.99 -12.63
CA SER A 737 26.04 19.58 -13.25
C SER A 737 27.12 20.65 -13.19
N TRP A 738 28.35 20.24 -13.50
CA TRP A 738 29.43 21.16 -13.82
C TRP A 738 30.36 20.52 -14.85
N GLY A 739 31.09 21.34 -15.59
CA GLY A 739 31.93 20.83 -16.65
C GLY A 739 32.88 21.87 -17.21
N GLY A 740 33.68 21.44 -18.18
CA GLY A 740 34.59 22.29 -18.92
C GLY A 740 34.58 21.91 -20.41
N SER A 741 34.67 22.89 -21.29
CA SER A 741 34.72 22.69 -22.74
C SER A 741 35.85 23.49 -23.37
N LEU A 742 36.50 22.90 -24.36
CA LEU A 742 37.42 23.56 -25.27
C LEU A 742 36.69 23.84 -26.59
N SER A 743 36.88 25.02 -27.14
CA SER A 743 36.17 25.48 -28.33
C SER A 743 37.14 26.00 -29.39
N VAL A 744 36.79 25.76 -30.65
CA VAL A 744 37.42 26.35 -31.82
C VAL A 744 36.42 27.36 -32.38
N ASN A 745 36.73 28.64 -32.30
CA ASN A 745 35.87 29.74 -32.71
C ASN A 745 36.36 30.31 -34.05
N ARG A 746 35.46 30.48 -35.02
CA ARG A 746 35.74 31.13 -36.30
C ARG A 746 34.80 32.31 -36.51
N ASN A 747 35.37 33.50 -36.72
CA ASN A 747 34.61 34.68 -37.13
C ASN A 747 34.14 34.49 -38.59
N ILE A 748 32.85 34.65 -38.83
CA ILE A 748 32.22 34.53 -40.15
C ILE A 748 31.77 35.87 -40.75
N SER A 749 31.71 36.96 -39.96
CA SER A 749 31.30 38.28 -40.44
C SER A 749 32.38 39.01 -41.24
N ASN A 750 33.61 38.49 -41.26
CA ASN A 750 34.73 38.98 -42.05
C ASN A 750 34.98 40.50 -41.89
N THR A 751 34.71 41.03 -40.70
CA THR A 751 35.00 42.43 -40.33
C THR A 751 36.52 42.63 -40.28
N ASP A 752 37.00 43.72 -40.88
CA ASP A 752 38.44 43.99 -41.15
C ASP A 752 39.35 43.87 -39.91
N ASN A 753 38.80 44.09 -38.72
CA ASN A 753 39.55 44.06 -37.46
C ASN A 753 39.82 42.65 -36.90
N PHE A 754 39.14 41.61 -37.41
CA PHE A 754 39.24 40.26 -36.85
C PHE A 754 39.77 39.22 -37.84
N GLY A 755 39.56 39.43 -39.16
CA GLY A 755 39.96 38.49 -40.21
C GLY A 755 39.37 37.08 -40.05
N ASN A 756 39.74 36.16 -40.94
CA ASN A 756 39.35 34.75 -40.91
C ASN A 756 40.10 33.93 -39.81
N LYS A 757 40.41 34.55 -38.67
CA LYS A 757 41.21 33.90 -37.62
C LYS A 757 40.41 32.81 -36.91
N VAL A 758 41.10 31.71 -36.62
CA VAL A 758 40.62 30.61 -35.80
C VAL A 758 41.16 30.85 -34.38
N LEU A 759 40.26 30.93 -33.40
CA LEU A 759 40.60 31.19 -31.99
C LEU A 759 40.33 29.92 -31.17
N LEU A 760 41.16 29.68 -30.16
CA LEU A 760 41.01 28.55 -29.23
C LEU A 760 40.48 29.07 -27.90
N GLY A 761 39.22 28.76 -27.59
CA GLY A 761 38.56 29.18 -26.37
C GLY A 761 38.36 28.04 -25.37
N GLY A 762 37.95 28.39 -24.17
CA GLY A 762 37.51 27.43 -23.17
C GLY A 762 36.50 28.01 -22.21
N GLU A 763 35.57 27.17 -21.75
CA GLU A 763 34.46 27.55 -20.90
C GLU A 763 34.34 26.57 -19.73
N ILE A 764 33.99 27.11 -18.56
CA ILE A 764 33.52 26.33 -17.42
C ILE A 764 32.00 26.48 -17.39
N ASN A 765 31.31 25.35 -17.25
CA ASN A 765 29.86 25.24 -17.30
C ASN A 765 29.31 24.80 -15.95
N PHE A 766 28.19 25.38 -15.55
CA PHE A 766 27.42 25.02 -14.35
C PHE A 766 25.96 24.81 -14.75
N GLY A 767 25.42 23.62 -14.51
CA GLY A 767 24.03 23.30 -14.77
C GLY A 767 23.16 23.47 -13.54
N PHE A 768 21.94 23.97 -13.76
CA PHE A 768 20.89 24.18 -12.80
C PHE A 768 19.56 23.67 -13.35
N LEU A 769 18.61 23.40 -12.45
CA LEU A 769 17.28 22.87 -12.78
C LEU A 769 17.34 21.63 -13.66
N SER A 770 18.07 20.60 -13.22
CA SER A 770 18.24 19.37 -14.01
C SER A 770 18.86 19.62 -15.39
N ASP A 771 19.84 20.52 -15.42
CA ASP A 771 20.56 21.06 -16.56
C ASP A 771 19.73 21.88 -17.53
N LYS A 772 18.44 22.13 -17.26
CA LYS A 772 17.58 22.96 -18.13
C LYS A 772 18.05 24.41 -18.18
N ILE A 773 18.82 24.87 -17.20
CA ILE A 773 19.54 26.14 -17.25
C ILE A 773 21.03 25.86 -17.11
N ARG A 774 21.84 26.43 -17.99
CA ARG A 774 23.30 26.39 -17.92
C ARG A 774 23.85 27.79 -17.84
N PHE A 775 24.72 27.98 -16.87
CA PHE A 775 25.54 29.16 -16.73
C PHE A 775 26.97 28.80 -17.16
N SER A 776 27.54 29.52 -18.11
CA SER A 776 28.94 29.33 -18.50
C SER A 776 29.76 30.60 -18.38
N ILE A 777 31.01 30.45 -17.95
CA ILE A 777 32.01 31.50 -17.94
C ILE A 777 33.22 30.97 -18.70
N GLY A 778 33.70 31.72 -19.68
CA GLY A 778 34.87 31.32 -20.44
C GLY A 778 35.48 32.42 -21.27
N THR A 779 36.58 32.10 -21.95
CA THR A 779 37.22 32.97 -22.94
C THR A 779 37.15 32.33 -24.32
N ARG A 780 37.06 33.14 -25.38
CA ARG A 780 37.14 32.65 -26.77
C ARG A 780 38.55 32.47 -27.29
N ASP A 781 39.52 33.07 -26.60
CA ASP A 781 40.93 32.97 -26.92
C ASP A 781 41.72 32.79 -25.62
N ILE A 782 42.29 31.59 -25.44
CA ILE A 782 43.15 31.23 -24.31
C ILE A 782 44.61 31.60 -24.61
N LEU A 783 45.00 31.71 -25.88
CA LEU A 783 46.41 31.68 -26.30
C LEU A 783 46.96 33.01 -26.81
N SER A 784 46.14 34.04 -27.04
CA SER A 784 46.64 35.31 -27.58
C SER A 784 46.78 36.43 -26.54
N ASP A 785 47.73 37.33 -26.78
CA ASP A 785 47.91 38.62 -26.06
C ASP A 785 46.84 39.66 -26.46
N TYR A 786 45.65 39.23 -26.89
CA TYR A 786 44.61 40.15 -27.32
C TYR A 786 44.06 40.94 -26.13
N GLY A 787 44.25 42.27 -26.15
CA GLY A 787 43.83 43.17 -25.08
C GLY A 787 42.33 43.53 -25.08
N GLY A 788 41.48 42.70 -25.70
CA GLY A 788 40.03 42.93 -25.77
C GLY A 788 39.22 42.11 -24.77
N GLU A 789 37.94 42.47 -24.61
CA GLU A 789 36.99 41.77 -23.73
C GLU A 789 36.62 40.38 -24.30
N ASP A 790 37.50 39.39 -24.19
CA ASP A 790 37.30 38.04 -24.76
C ASP A 790 36.53 37.08 -23.85
N TRP A 791 36.06 37.59 -22.70
CA TRP A 791 35.27 36.84 -21.74
C TRP A 791 33.82 36.77 -22.19
N SER A 792 33.22 35.59 -22.01
CA SER A 792 31.80 35.33 -22.20
C SER A 792 31.17 34.87 -20.90
N VAL A 793 29.98 35.37 -20.62
CA VAL A 793 29.14 34.89 -19.51
C VAL A 793 27.79 34.55 -20.09
N LYS A 794 27.52 33.26 -20.28
CA LYS A 794 26.33 32.79 -20.97
C LYS A 794 25.32 32.26 -19.99
N LEU A 795 24.06 32.62 -20.20
CA LEU A 795 22.91 31.94 -19.62
C LEU A 795 22.17 31.22 -20.75
N MET A 796 22.20 29.89 -20.73
CA MET A 796 21.61 29.03 -21.75
C MET A 796 20.46 28.21 -21.16
N PHE A 797 19.39 28.07 -21.93
CA PHE A 797 18.33 27.09 -21.71
C PHE A 797 18.65 25.86 -22.55
N THR A 798 18.57 24.67 -21.98
CA THR A 798 18.92 23.41 -22.65
C THR A 798 17.71 22.50 -22.82
N ASN A 799 17.88 21.46 -23.64
CA ASN A 799 16.84 20.49 -24.01
C ASN A 799 15.58 21.19 -24.54
N ILE A 800 15.77 22.08 -25.51
CA ILE A 800 14.67 22.83 -26.13
C ILE A 800 13.77 21.89 -26.93
N ASP A 801 14.31 20.81 -27.45
CA ASP A 801 13.59 19.71 -28.07
C ASP A 801 12.54 19.11 -27.12
N ASP A 802 12.91 18.85 -25.86
CA ASP A 802 11.98 18.43 -24.80
C ASP A 802 10.90 19.49 -24.56
N LEU A 803 11.29 20.77 -24.53
CA LEU A 803 10.38 21.91 -24.32
C LEU A 803 9.37 22.04 -25.46
N ILE A 804 9.81 21.94 -26.72
CA ILE A 804 8.96 21.92 -27.91
C ILE A 804 8.00 20.73 -27.84
N TRP A 805 8.48 19.55 -27.43
CA TRP A 805 7.63 18.37 -27.25
C TRP A 805 6.54 18.59 -26.20
N ALA A 806 6.83 19.27 -25.09
CA ALA A 806 5.83 19.53 -24.06
C ALA A 806 4.76 20.54 -24.48
N PHE A 807 5.09 21.48 -25.38
CA PHE A 807 4.15 22.48 -25.87
C PHE A 807 3.33 22.01 -27.09
N LYS A 808 3.73 20.90 -27.71
CA LYS A 808 2.99 20.20 -28.77
C LYS A 808 1.96 19.24 -28.18
#